data_AF-A0AAN6WUP3-F1
#
_entry.id   AF-A0AAN6WUP3-F1
#
_cell.length_a   1.000
_cell.length_b   1.000
_cell.length_c   1.000
_cell.angle_alpha   90.00
_cell.angle_beta   90.00
_cell.angle_gamma   90.00
#
_symmetry.space_group_name_H-M   'P 1'
#
loop_
_entity.id
_entity.type
_entity.pdbx_description
1 polymer ?
#
loop_
_entity_poly.entity_id
_entity_poly.type
_entity_poly.pdbx_seq_one_letter_code
_entity_poly.pdbx_strand_id
1 'polypeptide(L)'
;MSCPFDHTAAAAAAAVTKPEKEATPRTSAEIGEGEPIPQPPERWLTGNLGELDPTFAVGSFWKLAEIYGPIFTLNLVKRKVIVISSHELINEVCDDKRFDKHVTGVQESIRLFVKNGLFTAYSDEEEWGIAHRTLVPAFGPMHVRNMFPQMSGSITEMILRWDRFGPDHRIPCAEDFTRLAFDVIGITAFNYRFNAFYSEDLIPFAKQLGEVLIETGRRTNRLEVFNLLEFRRKQHMMDNIHAMWKVCDDIVAERKANPRPDVDDILNVMLTAKDPVTGKGFTDENIRYQMATFLVAGHDTSAGTMDFLFYNLLQHPEALQKCYAEVDAVLGDREMQMEDIPKLRYLDAAVKETLRFLGPIPVINRHARETTLIGGKYRVTPDDPIIFNLKGLHHDPKVWGDDCNEFRPDRMLNGGWERLPPNSWKPFGTGVRSCIGRYLAEQEIIICLAMVLQRFVIEMADPDYKLKIKSTLTIKPDEFDIKARRRPGKDHLFNLSGGAAPPAQKAANAGADIPHDDLKPLSIFYGGNSGTCKSFGEDLESTSRNFGLHAPSKVQSLDDAVENLPKDRPVVMITSSYEGQPADNARNFVAWLENRARDPANSELLTGVSYTVFGVGNRDWVATYHRIPKLVDELMAKLGATRLYPAGFVDVSQDIVGPFQDWKEGLFPKLREAAGVTAAVKTEEMQVEITQPETPSKLAGEEVSEGLVLANDVVAKKGYGPEKRQIDILLPPGVEYSSGDYLAIQPFNPRESVRRVLNHFGLHPDALVTVSGTTKEHLKSHNGGPILVYELITARVELANPASQRQVATLAALSSGSDAERLYYLASDEHYPTSVLEKRFSVLDLLEDFRSCKLTFAAYLDMLAPLSPRQYSISSSPLAQTSLASQDRFSSFSSPGTFGNTNEADRETEESKRSLVATLTYDVHQAPSYSHPTQPTFHGVASSHLASLLPGSKIRCFVRRTSAPFRLPADPLTPVIMIAAGTGIAPMRAFLQERAAIAAARPGGASKCLGPAVLYYGCRDFEEDFLYKDQLKQWEQEGVVRLRVAFSKRPETPGGETGHVDELIWRDREELKEHFLAGAKILVCGSAGRLGKSTDEVILKIYREEKKEVSEAEAREWLGRMKEGRVVSDIFG
;
A
#
# COMPACT_ATOMS: atom_id res chain seq x y z
N MET A 1 41.47 -4.20 51.00
CA MET A 1 41.20 -5.61 50.69
C MET A 1 40.08 -5.65 49.66
N SER A 2 40.46 -5.96 48.41
CA SER A 2 39.73 -6.73 47.37
C SER A 2 38.23 -7.01 47.60
N CYS A 3 37.30 -6.79 46.65
CA CYS A 3 37.39 -6.77 45.19
C CYS A 3 36.09 -6.15 44.61
N PRO A 4 36.11 -5.27 43.58
CA PRO A 4 34.90 -4.86 42.86
C PRO A 4 34.78 -5.54 41.48
N PHE A 5 33.55 -5.87 41.11
CA PHE A 5 33.17 -6.34 39.78
C PHE A 5 33.12 -5.15 38.83
N ASP A 6 33.85 -5.26 37.72
CA ASP A 6 34.06 -4.19 36.76
C ASP A 6 33.17 -4.34 35.53
N HIS A 7 32.70 -3.20 35.05
CA HIS A 7 31.93 -3.02 33.82
C HIS A 7 32.80 -3.33 32.60
N THR A 8 32.29 -4.07 31.61
CA THR A 8 32.57 -3.88 30.16
C THR A 8 31.81 -4.92 29.32
N ALA A 9 30.64 -4.54 28.81
CA ALA A 9 29.95 -5.26 27.73
C ALA A 9 29.39 -4.22 26.73
N ALA A 10 30.30 -3.45 26.13
CA ALA A 10 30.02 -2.50 25.05
C ALA A 10 31.32 -2.16 24.29
N ALA A 11 31.90 -3.13 23.58
CA ALA A 11 32.89 -2.90 22.50
C ALA A 11 33.28 -4.23 21.83
N ALA A 12 32.51 -4.69 20.84
CA ALA A 12 32.98 -5.70 19.88
C ALA A 12 32.22 -5.56 18.54
N ALA A 13 32.20 -4.35 18.01
CA ALA A 13 31.70 -4.05 16.66
C ALA A 13 32.60 -3.00 16.01
N ALA A 14 33.85 -3.38 15.68
CA ALA A 14 34.72 -2.68 14.73
C ALA A 14 36.09 -3.38 14.66
N ALA A 15 36.20 -4.43 13.85
CA ALA A 15 37.48 -4.89 13.32
C ALA A 15 37.28 -5.18 11.83
N VAL A 16 37.38 -4.12 11.03
CA VAL A 16 37.48 -4.19 9.58
C VAL A 16 38.80 -4.90 9.25
N THR A 17 38.72 -6.17 8.87
CA THR A 17 39.83 -6.88 8.24
C THR A 17 40.15 -6.21 6.91
N LYS A 18 41.40 -5.81 6.72
CA LYS A 18 41.96 -5.30 5.46
C LYS A 18 41.62 -6.25 4.30
N PRO A 19 41.37 -5.75 3.08
CA PRO A 19 41.12 -6.61 1.93
C PRO A 19 42.38 -7.41 1.60
N GLU A 20 42.28 -8.74 1.63
CA GLU A 20 43.27 -9.59 0.98
C GLU A 20 43.29 -9.28 -0.52
N LYS A 21 44.50 -9.15 -1.06
CA LYS A 21 44.76 -8.92 -2.48
C LYS A 21 44.02 -9.96 -3.31
N GLU A 22 43.32 -9.50 -4.35
CA GLU A 22 42.75 -10.33 -5.41
C GLU A 22 43.76 -11.39 -5.86
N ALA A 23 43.45 -12.66 -5.58
CA ALA A 23 44.17 -13.78 -6.15
C ALA A 23 43.77 -13.89 -7.63
N THR A 24 44.75 -13.75 -8.51
CA THR A 24 44.64 -14.07 -9.94
C THR A 24 44.06 -15.47 -10.15
N PRO A 25 43.18 -15.68 -11.15
CA PRO A 25 42.55 -16.97 -11.40
C PRO A 25 43.62 -18.01 -11.75
N ARG A 26 43.71 -19.07 -10.93
CA ARG A 26 44.57 -20.22 -11.17
C ARG A 26 44.03 -21.01 -12.35
N THR A 27 44.91 -21.42 -13.27
CA THR A 27 44.52 -22.28 -14.40
C THR A 27 44.05 -23.66 -13.89
N SER A 28 43.24 -24.37 -14.66
CA SER A 28 42.69 -25.70 -14.31
C SER A 28 43.74 -26.74 -13.92
N ALA A 29 45.01 -26.53 -14.28
CA ALA A 29 46.16 -27.37 -13.92
C ALA A 29 46.69 -27.15 -12.48
N GLU A 30 46.32 -26.06 -11.80
CA GLU A 30 46.80 -25.70 -10.45
C GLU A 30 45.81 -25.99 -9.32
N ILE A 31 44.59 -26.45 -9.65
CA ILE A 31 43.57 -26.83 -8.67
C ILE A 31 43.76 -28.32 -8.34
N GLY A 32 44.43 -28.62 -7.21
CA GLY A 32 44.61 -29.99 -6.71
C GLY A 32 43.29 -30.73 -6.44
N GLU A 33 43.34 -32.01 -6.07
CA GLU A 33 42.13 -32.88 -5.96
C GLU A 33 41.07 -32.40 -4.94
N GLY A 34 41.40 -31.44 -4.06
CA GLY A 34 40.51 -30.96 -3.00
C GLY A 34 40.34 -31.97 -1.87
N GLU A 35 39.62 -31.58 -0.81
CA GLU A 35 39.18 -32.51 0.22
C GLU A 35 37.99 -33.35 -0.28
N PRO A 36 37.90 -34.65 0.08
CA PRO A 36 36.75 -35.47 -0.31
C PRO A 36 35.47 -34.95 0.36
N ILE A 37 34.41 -34.83 -0.44
CA ILE A 37 33.08 -34.46 0.06
C ILE A 37 32.50 -35.65 0.84
N PRO A 38 31.94 -35.44 2.05
CA PRO A 38 31.27 -36.50 2.82
C PRO A 38 30.21 -37.24 1.99
N GLN A 39 30.13 -38.56 2.14
CA GLN A 39 29.24 -39.41 1.35
C GLN A 39 28.66 -40.56 2.20
N PRO A 40 27.38 -40.91 2.03
CA PRO A 40 26.84 -42.15 2.61
C PRO A 40 27.48 -43.40 2.01
N PRO A 41 27.61 -44.50 2.76
CA PRO A 41 28.14 -45.76 2.24
C PRO A 41 27.43 -46.21 0.96
N GLU A 42 28.19 -46.52 -0.09
CA GLU A 42 27.63 -46.94 -1.38
C GLU A 42 27.23 -48.43 -1.36
N ARG A 43 26.12 -48.73 -2.01
CA ARG A 43 25.70 -50.11 -2.31
C ARG A 43 26.25 -50.52 -3.68
N TRP A 44 26.84 -51.71 -3.75
CA TRP A 44 27.52 -52.29 -4.92
C TRP A 44 26.86 -52.05 -6.30
N LEU A 45 25.52 -52.13 -6.43
CA LEU A 45 24.82 -51.94 -7.72
C LEU A 45 23.99 -50.66 -7.84
N THR A 46 23.68 -50.00 -6.72
CA THR A 46 22.69 -48.91 -6.68
C THR A 46 23.27 -47.60 -6.14
N GLY A 47 24.56 -47.58 -5.79
CA GLY A 47 25.20 -46.43 -5.16
C GLY A 47 24.43 -46.03 -3.90
N ASN A 48 23.99 -44.77 -3.85
CA ASN A 48 23.17 -44.21 -2.77
C ASN A 48 21.67 -44.12 -3.13
N LEU A 49 21.20 -44.78 -4.19
CA LEU A 49 19.78 -44.73 -4.58
C LEU A 49 18.84 -45.24 -3.47
N GLY A 50 19.29 -46.21 -2.68
CA GLY A 50 18.55 -46.74 -1.53
C GLY A 50 18.45 -45.81 -0.32
N GLU A 51 19.16 -44.66 -0.34
CA GLU A 51 19.06 -43.63 0.69
C GLU A 51 17.96 -42.60 0.38
N LEU A 52 17.37 -42.65 -0.82
CA LEU A 52 16.31 -41.75 -1.25
C LEU A 52 14.93 -42.39 -1.12
N ASP A 53 14.02 -41.69 -0.45
CA ASP A 53 12.60 -42.02 -0.47
C ASP A 53 12.04 -41.85 -1.90
N PRO A 54 11.42 -42.89 -2.48
CA PRO A 54 10.94 -42.85 -3.86
C PRO A 54 9.74 -41.91 -4.07
N THR A 55 9.04 -41.54 -2.99
CA THR A 55 7.86 -40.67 -2.97
C THR A 55 8.16 -39.27 -2.43
N PHE A 56 9.19 -39.13 -1.58
CA PHE A 56 9.61 -37.85 -1.00
C PHE A 56 11.14 -37.67 -0.99
N ALA A 57 11.75 -37.71 -2.17
CA ALA A 57 13.21 -37.70 -2.34
C ALA A 57 13.89 -36.50 -1.65
N VAL A 58 13.30 -35.29 -1.73
CA VAL A 58 13.88 -34.08 -1.12
C VAL A 58 13.91 -34.16 0.42
N GLY A 59 12.95 -34.85 1.05
CA GLY A 59 12.98 -35.10 2.50
C GLY A 59 14.17 -35.97 2.92
N SER A 60 14.71 -36.78 2.01
CA SER A 60 15.93 -37.55 2.26
C SER A 60 17.16 -36.65 2.30
N PHE A 61 17.21 -35.59 1.48
CA PHE A 61 18.29 -34.61 1.54
C PHE A 61 18.32 -33.86 2.88
N TRP A 62 17.15 -33.57 3.45
CA TRP A 62 17.04 -32.92 4.77
C TRP A 62 17.66 -33.79 5.86
N LYS A 63 17.28 -35.07 5.92
CA LYS A 63 17.85 -36.03 6.89
C LYS A 63 19.35 -36.24 6.70
N LEU A 64 19.81 -36.33 5.45
CA LEU A 64 21.23 -36.52 5.15
C LEU A 64 22.08 -35.29 5.51
N ALA A 65 21.53 -34.07 5.38
CA ALA A 65 22.21 -32.86 5.83
C ALA A 65 22.41 -32.83 7.35
N GLU A 66 21.47 -33.38 8.14
CA GLU A 66 21.61 -33.52 9.59
C GLU A 66 22.72 -34.52 9.98
N ILE A 67 22.97 -35.55 9.16
CA ILE A 67 23.96 -36.60 9.42
C ILE A 67 25.35 -36.21 8.93
N TYR A 68 25.46 -35.75 7.68
CA TYR A 68 26.73 -35.51 6.99
C TYR A 68 27.18 -34.04 7.01
N GLY A 69 26.33 -33.15 7.51
CA GLY A 69 26.62 -31.72 7.67
C GLY A 69 26.28 -30.88 6.43
N PRO A 70 26.88 -29.69 6.31
CA PRO A 70 26.44 -28.66 5.37
C PRO A 70 26.72 -28.98 3.90
N ILE A 71 27.53 -30.00 3.61
CA ILE A 71 27.84 -30.50 2.27
C ILE A 71 27.98 -32.02 2.28
N PHE A 72 27.33 -32.69 1.32
CA PHE A 72 27.52 -34.12 1.08
C PHE A 72 27.31 -34.44 -0.40
N THR A 73 27.77 -35.63 -0.82
CA THR A 73 27.58 -36.11 -2.19
C THR A 73 26.80 -37.42 -2.20
N LEU A 74 26.10 -37.69 -3.29
CA LEU A 74 25.40 -38.96 -3.54
C LEU A 74 25.75 -39.47 -4.93
N ASN A 75 26.03 -40.77 -5.02
CA ASN A 75 26.20 -41.48 -6.27
C ASN A 75 24.87 -42.16 -6.65
N LEU A 76 24.15 -41.61 -7.62
CA LEU A 76 22.85 -42.12 -8.06
C LEU A 76 22.98 -43.00 -9.32
N VAL A 77 24.03 -43.83 -9.37
CA VAL A 77 24.41 -44.76 -10.46
C VAL A 77 24.84 -44.05 -11.75
N LYS A 78 23.99 -43.16 -12.28
CA LYS A 78 24.21 -42.43 -13.55
C LYS A 78 24.82 -41.05 -13.38
N ARG A 79 24.76 -40.52 -12.16
CA ARG A 79 25.22 -39.16 -11.86
C ARG A 79 25.64 -39.07 -10.40
N LYS A 80 26.72 -38.35 -10.17
CA LYS A 80 27.07 -37.82 -8.87
C LYS A 80 26.24 -36.54 -8.66
N VAL A 81 25.73 -36.31 -7.46
CA VAL A 81 25.11 -35.04 -7.08
C VAL A 81 25.76 -34.54 -5.79
N ILE A 82 25.89 -33.23 -5.68
CA ILE A 82 26.43 -32.56 -4.49
C ILE A 82 25.28 -31.77 -3.89
N VAL A 83 25.03 -31.93 -2.59
CA VAL A 83 23.99 -31.17 -1.88
C VAL A 83 24.68 -30.23 -0.90
N ILE A 84 24.31 -28.96 -0.94
CA ILE A 84 24.78 -27.94 0.01
C ILE A 84 23.61 -27.34 0.77
N SER A 85 23.80 -27.08 2.06
CA SER A 85 22.72 -26.69 2.99
C SER A 85 23.01 -25.44 3.81
N SER A 86 24.26 -24.96 3.92
CA SER A 86 24.59 -23.77 4.72
C SER A 86 24.55 -22.49 3.90
N HIS A 87 24.28 -21.37 4.59
CA HIS A 87 24.35 -20.03 4.00
C HIS A 87 25.71 -19.74 3.38
N GLU A 88 26.80 -20.08 4.08
CA GLU A 88 28.18 -19.83 3.64
C GLU A 88 28.46 -20.42 2.24
N LEU A 89 28.15 -21.69 2.04
CA LEU A 89 28.40 -22.39 0.77
C LEU A 89 27.44 -21.91 -0.32
N ILE A 90 26.16 -21.73 0.01
CA ILE A 90 25.16 -21.28 -0.97
C ILE A 90 25.45 -19.85 -1.43
N ASN A 91 25.86 -18.97 -0.52
CA ASN A 91 26.24 -17.60 -0.85
C ASN A 91 27.42 -17.57 -1.84
N GLU A 92 28.42 -18.45 -1.68
CA GLU A 92 29.51 -18.59 -2.64
C GLU A 92 29.01 -19.08 -4.02
N VAL A 93 28.16 -20.11 -4.05
CA VAL A 93 27.66 -20.71 -5.30
C VAL A 93 26.64 -19.81 -6.03
N CYS A 94 26.15 -18.76 -5.36
CA CYS A 94 25.35 -17.71 -5.98
C CYS A 94 26.18 -16.73 -6.85
N ASP A 95 27.51 -16.84 -6.91
CA ASP A 95 28.32 -16.07 -7.84
C ASP A 95 28.12 -16.54 -9.29
N ASP A 96 27.32 -15.80 -10.06
CA ASP A 96 27.00 -16.09 -11.47
C ASP A 96 28.22 -16.04 -12.42
N LYS A 97 29.35 -15.47 -11.99
CA LYS A 97 30.61 -15.52 -12.75
C LYS A 97 31.26 -16.90 -12.70
N ARG A 98 31.05 -17.65 -11.61
CA ARG A 98 31.65 -18.96 -11.37
C ARG A 98 30.67 -20.11 -11.58
N PHE A 99 29.39 -19.86 -11.35
CA PHE A 99 28.34 -20.88 -11.37
C PHE A 99 27.18 -20.47 -12.27
N ASP A 100 26.45 -21.45 -12.79
CA ASP A 100 25.28 -21.23 -13.63
C ASP A 100 24.15 -22.22 -13.27
N LYS A 101 22.92 -21.90 -13.70
CA LYS A 101 21.78 -22.80 -13.59
C LYS A 101 22.08 -24.12 -14.31
N HIS A 102 21.74 -25.22 -13.65
CA HIS A 102 21.88 -26.55 -14.24
C HIS A 102 20.50 -27.17 -14.44
N VAL A 103 20.09 -27.40 -15.68
CA VAL A 103 18.84 -28.11 -16.01
C VAL A 103 19.13 -29.60 -15.96
N THR A 104 18.59 -30.31 -14.96
CA THR A 104 18.78 -31.76 -14.81
C THR A 104 17.61 -32.42 -14.08
N GLY A 105 17.54 -33.75 -14.15
CA GLY A 105 16.58 -34.56 -13.42
C GLY A 105 15.13 -34.21 -13.78
N VAL A 106 14.38 -33.70 -12.79
CA VAL A 106 12.97 -33.34 -12.99
C VAL A 106 12.84 -32.17 -13.96
N GLN A 107 13.78 -31.20 -13.97
CA GLN A 107 13.74 -30.07 -14.91
C GLN A 107 13.97 -30.52 -16.37
N GLU A 108 14.87 -31.49 -16.59
CA GLU A 108 15.08 -32.15 -17.90
C GLU A 108 13.79 -32.81 -18.40
N SER A 109 13.03 -33.40 -17.48
CA SER A 109 11.79 -34.09 -17.82
C SER A 109 10.66 -33.10 -18.10
N ILE A 110 10.60 -31.96 -17.40
CA ILE A 110 9.66 -30.86 -17.69
C ILE A 110 9.96 -30.23 -19.05
N ARG A 111 11.23 -30.20 -19.43
CA ARG A 111 11.67 -29.74 -20.76
C ARG A 111 11.00 -30.53 -21.90
N LEU A 112 10.47 -31.74 -21.66
CA LEU A 112 9.72 -32.48 -22.68
C LEU A 112 8.50 -31.71 -23.22
N PHE A 113 7.88 -30.85 -22.41
CA PHE A 113 6.66 -30.13 -22.78
C PHE A 113 6.77 -28.61 -22.71
N VAL A 114 7.66 -28.03 -21.90
CA VAL A 114 7.92 -26.58 -21.92
C VAL A 114 9.18 -26.20 -22.71
N LYS A 115 9.95 -27.17 -23.21
CA LYS A 115 11.07 -27.01 -24.16
C LYS A 115 12.04 -25.88 -23.80
N ASN A 116 12.35 -24.97 -24.72
CA ASN A 116 13.20 -23.80 -24.48
C ASN A 116 12.40 -22.60 -23.93
N GLY A 117 11.34 -22.87 -23.15
CA GLY A 117 10.67 -21.89 -22.32
C GLY A 117 11.56 -21.41 -21.17
N LEU A 118 11.26 -20.25 -20.58
CA LEU A 118 12.09 -19.57 -19.58
C LEU A 118 12.58 -20.48 -18.43
N PHE A 119 11.75 -21.46 -18.02
CA PHE A 119 12.04 -22.34 -16.90
C PHE A 119 13.04 -23.47 -17.22
N THR A 120 13.10 -23.98 -18.44
CA THR A 120 13.96 -25.13 -18.80
C THR A 120 14.94 -24.85 -19.94
N ALA A 121 14.96 -23.62 -20.46
CA ALA A 121 15.95 -23.24 -21.45
C ALA A 121 17.36 -23.23 -20.85
N TYR A 122 18.31 -23.76 -21.61
CA TYR A 122 19.74 -23.74 -21.26
C TYR A 122 20.29 -22.30 -21.30
N SER A 123 21.52 -22.08 -20.82
CA SER A 123 22.11 -20.73 -20.76
C SER A 123 22.67 -20.24 -22.09
N ASP A 124 22.93 -21.15 -23.02
CA ASP A 124 23.42 -20.90 -24.37
C ASP A 124 22.29 -20.81 -25.42
N GLU A 125 21.04 -21.11 -25.04
CA GLU A 125 19.88 -20.99 -25.92
C GLU A 125 19.45 -19.51 -26.09
N GLU A 126 19.46 -19.03 -27.34
CA GLU A 126 19.13 -17.64 -27.69
C GLU A 126 17.70 -17.26 -27.27
N GLU A 127 16.75 -18.19 -27.37
CA GLU A 127 15.35 -17.97 -27.04
C GLU A 127 15.15 -17.59 -25.58
N TRP A 128 16.00 -18.07 -24.66
CA TRP A 128 15.93 -17.66 -23.26
C TRP A 128 16.20 -16.16 -23.11
N GLY A 129 17.24 -15.66 -23.80
CA GLY A 129 17.60 -14.25 -23.76
C GLY A 129 16.51 -13.34 -24.35
N ILE A 130 15.93 -13.76 -25.48
CA ILE A 130 14.78 -13.07 -26.11
C ILE A 130 13.59 -13.03 -25.15
N ALA A 131 13.23 -14.19 -24.57
CA ALA A 131 12.11 -14.30 -23.66
C ALA A 131 12.32 -13.46 -22.39
N HIS A 132 13.51 -13.53 -21.79
CA HIS A 132 13.82 -12.82 -20.55
C HIS A 132 13.74 -11.29 -20.76
N ARG A 133 14.45 -10.75 -21.75
CA ARG A 133 14.47 -9.29 -21.99
C ARG A 133 13.12 -8.73 -22.41
N THR A 134 12.30 -9.54 -23.09
CA THR A 134 11.00 -9.09 -23.60
C THR A 134 9.88 -9.23 -22.57
N LEU A 135 9.91 -10.27 -21.72
CA LEU A 135 8.81 -10.58 -20.80
C LEU A 135 9.00 -10.03 -19.38
N VAL A 136 10.23 -9.81 -18.90
CA VAL A 136 10.45 -9.18 -17.57
C VAL A 136 9.73 -7.84 -17.40
N PRO A 137 9.68 -6.92 -18.40
CA PRO A 137 8.91 -5.68 -18.28
C PRO A 137 7.41 -5.90 -18.00
N ALA A 138 6.82 -6.95 -18.59
CA ALA A 138 5.40 -7.27 -18.45
C ALA A 138 5.04 -7.78 -17.04
N PHE A 139 6.02 -8.29 -16.30
CA PHE A 139 5.87 -8.67 -14.88
C PHE A 139 6.41 -7.59 -13.92
N GLY A 140 6.68 -6.39 -14.43
CA GLY A 140 7.15 -5.28 -13.60
C GLY A 140 6.09 -4.77 -12.62
N PRO A 141 6.49 -4.11 -11.51
CA PRO A 141 5.56 -3.67 -10.46
C PRO A 141 4.36 -2.86 -10.96
N MET A 142 4.55 -1.97 -11.94
CA MET A 142 3.46 -1.16 -12.49
C MET A 142 2.44 -1.99 -13.27
N HIS A 143 2.89 -2.94 -14.12
CA HIS A 143 1.98 -3.83 -14.84
C HIS A 143 1.23 -4.74 -13.88
N VAL A 144 1.92 -5.30 -12.88
CA VAL A 144 1.29 -6.15 -11.85
C VAL A 144 0.27 -5.36 -11.03
N ARG A 145 0.54 -4.09 -10.66
CA ARG A 145 -0.46 -3.23 -10.00
C ARG A 145 -1.72 -3.03 -10.84
N ASN A 146 -1.59 -2.94 -12.17
CA ASN A 146 -2.73 -2.84 -13.09
C ASN A 146 -3.52 -4.16 -13.24
N MET A 147 -2.98 -5.29 -12.77
CA MET A 147 -3.65 -6.60 -12.73
C MET A 147 -4.52 -6.82 -11.47
N PHE A 148 -4.51 -5.87 -10.54
CA PHE A 148 -5.26 -5.94 -9.28
C PHE A 148 -6.76 -6.24 -9.46
N PRO A 149 -7.50 -5.60 -10.40
CA PRO A 149 -8.92 -5.90 -10.61
C PRO A 149 -9.16 -7.36 -11.03
N GLN A 150 -8.29 -7.90 -11.89
CA GLN A 150 -8.40 -9.28 -12.38
C GLN A 150 -8.12 -10.28 -11.26
N MET A 151 -7.08 -10.06 -10.44
CA MET A 151 -6.78 -10.89 -9.27
C MET A 151 -7.93 -10.90 -8.27
N SER A 152 -8.39 -9.70 -7.87
CA SER A 152 -9.47 -9.53 -6.90
C SER A 152 -10.78 -10.15 -7.38
N GLY A 153 -11.03 -10.11 -8.70
CA GLY A 153 -12.15 -10.80 -9.33
C GLY A 153 -12.10 -12.32 -9.15
N SER A 154 -10.97 -12.97 -9.48
CA SER A 154 -10.83 -14.43 -9.30
C SER A 154 -10.90 -14.86 -7.83
N ILE A 155 -10.31 -14.07 -6.92
CA ILE A 155 -10.38 -14.32 -5.46
C ILE A 155 -11.81 -14.18 -4.95
N THR A 156 -12.55 -13.18 -5.46
CA THR A 156 -13.97 -12.98 -5.15
C THR A 156 -14.80 -14.19 -5.55
N GLU A 157 -14.57 -14.79 -6.72
CA GLU A 157 -15.28 -16.00 -7.17
C GLU A 157 -15.04 -17.17 -6.20
N MET A 158 -13.80 -17.37 -5.73
CA MET A 158 -13.47 -18.38 -4.73
C MET A 158 -14.18 -18.12 -3.40
N ILE A 159 -14.13 -16.88 -2.89
CA ILE A 159 -14.79 -16.49 -1.63
C ILE A 159 -16.30 -16.70 -1.70
N LEU A 160 -16.93 -16.33 -2.81
CA LEU A 160 -18.37 -16.56 -3.04
C LEU A 160 -18.70 -18.05 -3.06
N ARG A 161 -17.83 -18.88 -3.62
CA ARG A 161 -17.99 -20.35 -3.61
C ARG A 161 -17.91 -20.90 -2.18
N TRP A 162 -16.88 -20.53 -1.40
CA TRP A 162 -16.74 -20.94 -0.01
C TRP A 162 -17.95 -20.55 0.83
N ASP A 163 -18.42 -19.31 0.66
CA ASP A 163 -19.56 -18.79 1.39
C ASP A 163 -20.87 -19.56 1.11
N ARG A 164 -21.10 -19.93 -0.16
CA ARG A 164 -22.31 -20.68 -0.59
C ARG A 164 -22.39 -22.08 0.01
N PHE A 165 -21.26 -22.74 0.21
CA PHE A 165 -21.24 -24.09 0.79
C PHE A 165 -21.48 -24.09 2.31
N GLY A 166 -21.30 -22.95 2.97
CA GLY A 166 -21.58 -22.76 4.38
C GLY A 166 -20.44 -23.23 5.31
N PRO A 167 -20.58 -22.98 6.63
CA PRO A 167 -19.48 -23.06 7.59
C PRO A 167 -18.99 -24.49 7.90
N ASP A 168 -19.81 -25.51 7.62
CA ASP A 168 -19.46 -26.91 7.90
C ASP A 168 -18.77 -27.62 6.73
N HIS A 169 -18.74 -26.98 5.55
CA HIS A 169 -18.12 -27.55 4.37
C HIS A 169 -16.61 -27.66 4.53
N ARG A 170 -16.06 -28.82 4.17
CA ARG A 170 -14.61 -29.03 4.09
C ARG A 170 -14.11 -28.45 2.78
N ILE A 171 -13.22 -27.47 2.88
CA ILE A 171 -12.60 -26.81 1.75
C ILE A 171 -11.23 -27.48 1.51
N PRO A 172 -11.05 -28.21 0.39
CA PRO A 172 -9.75 -28.76 0.03
C PRO A 172 -8.83 -27.65 -0.48
N CYS A 173 -7.98 -27.12 0.40
CA CYS A 173 -7.11 -25.97 0.11
C CYS A 173 -6.29 -26.16 -1.17
N ALA A 174 -5.67 -27.33 -1.31
CA ALA A 174 -4.79 -27.63 -2.42
C ALA A 174 -5.52 -27.56 -3.78
N GLU A 175 -6.81 -27.91 -3.84
CA GLU A 175 -7.59 -27.83 -5.07
C GLU A 175 -8.08 -26.41 -5.34
N ASP A 176 -8.62 -25.73 -4.33
CA ASP A 176 -9.21 -24.41 -4.50
C ASP A 176 -8.14 -23.34 -4.77
N PHE A 177 -6.98 -23.39 -4.11
CA PHE A 177 -5.87 -22.50 -4.44
C PHE A 177 -5.23 -22.85 -5.79
N THR A 178 -5.27 -24.12 -6.21
CA THR A 178 -4.86 -24.50 -7.57
C THR A 178 -5.78 -23.87 -8.61
N ARG A 179 -7.10 -23.90 -8.39
CA ARG A 179 -8.09 -23.25 -9.27
C ARG A 179 -7.88 -21.74 -9.32
N LEU A 180 -7.69 -21.13 -8.16
CA LEU A 180 -7.43 -19.70 -8.04
C LEU A 180 -6.22 -19.28 -8.86
N ALA A 181 -5.07 -19.90 -8.59
CA ALA A 181 -3.82 -19.52 -9.23
C ALA A 181 -3.84 -19.76 -10.74
N PHE A 182 -4.58 -20.77 -11.19
CA PHE A 182 -4.78 -21.03 -12.62
C PHE A 182 -5.66 -19.98 -13.30
N ASP A 183 -6.77 -19.58 -12.67
CA ASP A 183 -7.63 -18.51 -13.20
C ASP A 183 -6.90 -17.17 -13.19
N VAL A 184 -6.16 -16.84 -12.13
CA VAL A 184 -5.36 -15.61 -12.01
C VAL A 184 -4.31 -15.52 -13.12
N ILE A 185 -3.48 -16.55 -13.33
CA ILE A 185 -2.49 -16.49 -14.42
C ILE A 185 -3.17 -16.45 -15.80
N GLY A 186 -4.30 -17.15 -15.97
CA GLY A 186 -5.05 -17.14 -17.21
C GLY A 186 -5.56 -15.75 -17.60
N ILE A 187 -6.21 -15.06 -16.66
CA ILE A 187 -6.81 -13.76 -16.91
C ILE A 187 -5.74 -12.65 -16.98
N THR A 188 -4.69 -12.73 -16.17
CA THR A 188 -3.66 -11.67 -16.12
C THR A 188 -2.64 -11.79 -17.25
N ALA A 189 -2.22 -13.01 -17.61
CA ALA A 189 -1.20 -13.21 -18.65
C ALA A 189 -1.79 -13.33 -20.06
N PHE A 190 -2.98 -13.91 -20.21
CA PHE A 190 -3.54 -14.26 -21.51
C PHE A 190 -4.92 -13.64 -21.78
N ASN A 191 -5.46 -12.86 -20.84
CA ASN A 191 -6.84 -12.37 -20.86
C ASN A 191 -7.85 -13.48 -21.20
N TYR A 192 -7.64 -14.65 -20.58
CA TYR A 192 -8.41 -15.88 -20.80
C TYR A 192 -8.96 -16.39 -19.47
N ARG A 193 -10.29 -16.59 -19.39
CA ARG A 193 -10.94 -17.15 -18.20
C ARG A 193 -11.07 -18.66 -18.34
N PHE A 194 -10.38 -19.42 -17.48
CA PHE A 194 -10.57 -20.87 -17.40
C PHE A 194 -11.85 -21.24 -16.65
N ASN A 195 -12.41 -20.30 -15.87
CA ASN A 195 -13.64 -20.47 -15.09
C ASN A 195 -13.51 -21.70 -14.17
N ALA A 196 -12.35 -21.85 -13.52
CA ALA A 196 -11.95 -23.05 -12.81
C ALA A 196 -12.86 -23.37 -11.60
N PHE A 197 -13.62 -22.38 -11.12
CA PHE A 197 -14.59 -22.52 -10.04
C PHE A 197 -16.00 -22.93 -10.48
N TYR A 198 -16.32 -22.98 -11.77
CA TYR A 198 -17.63 -23.39 -12.29
C TYR A 198 -17.75 -24.90 -12.57
N SER A 199 -16.64 -25.62 -12.48
CA SER A 199 -16.57 -27.08 -12.62
C SER A 199 -16.28 -27.73 -11.26
N GLU A 200 -16.83 -28.92 -11.04
CA GLU A 200 -16.43 -29.78 -9.91
C GLU A 200 -15.03 -30.36 -10.16
N ASP A 201 -14.76 -30.84 -11.37
CA ASP A 201 -13.44 -31.35 -11.75
C ASP A 201 -12.42 -30.23 -11.97
N LEU A 202 -11.13 -30.53 -11.74
CA LEU A 202 -10.03 -29.68 -12.18
C LEU A 202 -10.10 -29.51 -13.70
N ILE A 203 -9.76 -28.32 -14.17
CA ILE A 203 -9.69 -28.05 -15.60
C ILE A 203 -8.74 -29.04 -16.29
N PRO A 204 -9.02 -29.43 -17.55
CA PRO A 204 -8.26 -30.48 -18.24
C PRO A 204 -6.74 -30.26 -18.23
N PHE A 205 -6.29 -29.01 -18.44
CA PHE A 205 -4.87 -28.69 -18.46
C PHE A 205 -4.19 -28.98 -17.11
N ALA A 206 -4.76 -28.53 -15.99
CA ALA A 206 -4.19 -28.73 -14.66
C ALA A 206 -4.12 -30.22 -14.30
N LYS A 207 -5.16 -30.99 -14.66
CA LYS A 207 -5.18 -32.45 -14.48
C LYS A 207 -4.08 -33.14 -15.30
N GLN A 208 -3.97 -32.81 -16.59
CA GLN A 208 -2.96 -33.37 -17.49
C GLN A 208 -1.54 -33.04 -17.01
N LEU A 209 -1.32 -31.81 -16.57
CA LEU A 209 -0.04 -31.38 -16.02
C LEU A 209 0.32 -32.18 -14.75
N GLY A 210 -0.62 -32.36 -13.82
CA GLY A 210 -0.42 -33.19 -12.64
C GLY A 210 -0.01 -34.62 -12.99
N GLU A 211 -0.70 -35.25 -13.95
CA GLU A 211 -0.36 -36.58 -14.44
C GLU A 211 1.04 -36.65 -15.10
N VAL A 212 1.39 -35.65 -15.91
CA VAL A 212 2.70 -35.54 -16.56
C VAL A 212 3.83 -35.36 -15.53
N LEU A 213 3.62 -34.52 -14.50
CA LEU A 213 4.60 -34.29 -13.44
C LEU A 213 4.81 -35.54 -12.56
N ILE A 214 3.73 -36.25 -12.22
CA ILE A 214 3.82 -37.52 -11.47
C ILE A 214 4.61 -38.57 -12.25
N GLU A 215 4.28 -38.77 -13.54
CA GLU A 215 4.99 -39.76 -14.36
C GLU A 215 6.45 -39.35 -14.57
N THR A 216 6.72 -38.07 -14.78
CA THR A 216 8.07 -37.47 -14.86
C THR A 216 8.91 -37.78 -13.62
N GLY A 217 8.39 -37.52 -12.41
CA GLY A 217 9.10 -37.80 -11.16
C GLY A 217 9.40 -39.30 -11.01
N ARG A 218 8.40 -40.15 -11.28
CA ARG A 218 8.58 -41.61 -11.25
C ARG A 218 9.61 -42.09 -12.28
N ARG A 219 9.71 -41.47 -13.45
CA ARG A 219 10.69 -41.85 -14.50
C ARG A 219 12.11 -41.46 -14.11
N THR A 220 12.29 -40.32 -13.45
CA THR A 220 13.60 -39.87 -12.95
C THR A 220 14.14 -40.83 -11.88
N ASN A 221 13.26 -41.45 -11.09
CA ASN A 221 13.64 -42.41 -10.04
C ASN A 221 13.68 -43.89 -10.52
N ARG A 222 13.38 -44.19 -11.79
CA ARG A 222 13.39 -45.55 -12.37
C ARG A 222 14.65 -45.79 -13.21
N LEU A 223 15.16 -47.02 -13.24
CA LEU A 223 16.23 -47.43 -14.15
C LEU A 223 15.76 -47.35 -15.61
N GLU A 224 16.65 -46.97 -16.51
CA GLU A 224 16.33 -46.65 -17.92
C GLU A 224 15.77 -47.84 -18.71
N VAL A 225 16.24 -49.05 -18.42
CA VAL A 225 15.70 -50.27 -19.04
C VAL A 225 14.21 -50.46 -18.74
N PHE A 226 13.73 -50.08 -17.55
CA PHE A 226 12.30 -50.14 -17.20
C PHE A 226 11.51 -49.00 -17.84
N ASN A 227 12.12 -47.84 -18.06
CA ASN A 227 11.49 -46.73 -18.77
C ASN A 227 11.24 -47.05 -20.26
N LEU A 228 12.03 -47.93 -20.87
CA LEU A 228 11.84 -48.42 -22.25
C LEU A 228 10.66 -49.40 -22.36
N LEU A 229 10.36 -50.17 -21.30
CA LEU A 229 9.28 -51.16 -21.28
C LEU A 229 7.88 -50.54 -21.05
N GLU A 230 7.82 -49.36 -20.45
CA GLU A 230 6.58 -48.64 -20.09
C GLU A 230 6.00 -47.81 -21.27
N PHE A 231 5.90 -48.41 -22.46
CA PHE A 231 5.49 -47.70 -23.68
C PHE A 231 4.09 -47.06 -23.57
N ARG A 232 3.13 -47.72 -22.91
CA ARG A 232 1.77 -47.20 -22.71
C ARG A 232 1.75 -45.93 -21.86
N ARG A 233 2.54 -45.90 -20.78
CA ARG A 233 2.67 -44.70 -19.92
C ARG A 233 3.34 -43.56 -20.66
N LYS A 234 4.38 -43.87 -21.44
CA LYS A 234 5.05 -42.89 -22.31
C LYS A 234 4.07 -42.29 -23.31
N GLN A 235 3.22 -43.10 -23.95
CA GLN A 235 2.22 -42.63 -24.89
C GLN A 235 1.18 -41.74 -24.19
N HIS A 236 0.60 -42.20 -23.08
CA HIS A 236 -0.36 -41.42 -22.28
C HIS A 236 0.20 -40.05 -21.85
N MET A 237 1.45 -40.02 -21.41
CA MET A 237 2.13 -38.76 -21.07
C MET A 237 2.27 -37.84 -22.29
N MET A 238 2.58 -38.36 -23.48
CA MET A 238 2.65 -37.57 -24.71
C MET A 238 1.28 -37.09 -25.17
N ASP A 239 0.23 -37.90 -25.02
CA ASP A 239 -1.14 -37.51 -25.33
C ASP A 239 -1.58 -36.33 -24.43
N ASN A 240 -1.26 -36.39 -23.14
CA ASN A 240 -1.49 -35.29 -22.20
C ASN A 240 -0.70 -34.03 -22.59
N ILE A 241 0.57 -34.16 -22.98
CA ILE A 241 1.40 -33.04 -23.44
C ILE A 241 0.79 -32.39 -24.69
N HIS A 242 0.36 -33.18 -25.67
CA HIS A 242 -0.28 -32.66 -26.88
C HIS A 242 -1.60 -31.96 -26.59
N ALA A 243 -2.39 -32.49 -25.65
CA ALA A 243 -3.63 -31.86 -25.24
C ALA A 243 -3.39 -30.52 -24.53
N MET A 244 -2.36 -30.43 -23.68
CA MET A 244 -1.94 -29.17 -23.07
C MET A 244 -1.47 -28.15 -24.13
N TRP A 245 -0.66 -28.58 -25.09
CA TRP A 245 -0.23 -27.72 -26.20
C TRP A 245 -1.39 -27.24 -27.05
N LYS A 246 -2.37 -28.10 -27.29
CA LYS A 246 -3.58 -27.71 -28.02
C LYS A 246 -4.31 -26.56 -27.33
N VAL A 247 -4.42 -26.56 -26.00
CA VAL A 247 -5.03 -25.43 -25.26
C VAL A 247 -4.24 -24.14 -25.49
N CYS A 248 -2.92 -24.16 -25.38
CA CYS A 248 -2.09 -22.98 -25.67
C CYS A 248 -2.27 -22.50 -27.12
N ASP A 249 -2.23 -23.43 -28.08
CA ASP A 249 -2.36 -23.13 -29.50
C ASP A 249 -3.72 -22.54 -29.86
N ASP A 250 -4.80 -23.08 -29.28
CA ASP A 250 -6.15 -22.59 -29.51
C ASP A 250 -6.29 -21.15 -29.01
N ILE A 251 -5.74 -20.81 -27.83
CA ILE A 251 -5.72 -19.44 -27.29
C ILE A 251 -4.92 -18.50 -28.19
N VAL A 252 -3.74 -18.93 -28.67
CA VAL A 252 -2.91 -18.14 -29.61
C VAL A 252 -3.63 -17.92 -30.93
N ALA A 253 -4.23 -18.98 -31.48
CA ALA A 253 -4.96 -18.93 -32.73
C ALA A 253 -6.18 -17.99 -32.64
N GLU A 254 -6.94 -18.07 -31.54
CA GLU A 254 -8.07 -17.17 -31.27
C GLU A 254 -7.61 -15.71 -31.19
N ARG A 255 -6.51 -15.43 -30.48
CA ARG A 255 -5.95 -14.06 -30.37
C ARG A 255 -5.46 -13.53 -31.71
N LYS A 256 -4.87 -14.37 -32.55
CA LYS A 256 -4.45 -13.98 -33.90
C LYS A 256 -5.63 -13.74 -34.83
N ALA A 257 -6.69 -14.55 -34.71
CA ALA A 257 -7.92 -14.37 -35.48
C ALA A 257 -8.70 -13.11 -35.05
N ASN A 258 -8.62 -12.74 -33.76
CA ASN A 258 -9.26 -11.57 -33.18
C ASN A 258 -8.24 -10.68 -32.45
N PRO A 259 -7.41 -9.90 -33.18
CA PRO A 259 -6.40 -9.06 -32.56
C PRO A 259 -7.00 -8.02 -31.62
N ARG A 260 -6.42 -7.92 -30.42
CA ARG A 260 -6.81 -6.94 -29.39
C ARG A 260 -5.60 -6.07 -29.01
N PRO A 261 -5.14 -5.14 -29.88
CA PRO A 261 -3.89 -4.40 -29.68
C PRO A 261 -3.92 -3.42 -28.50
N ASP A 262 -5.10 -3.13 -27.97
CA ASP A 262 -5.38 -2.30 -26.81
C ASP A 262 -5.19 -3.03 -25.46
N VAL A 263 -5.17 -4.37 -25.47
CA VAL A 263 -4.97 -5.18 -24.27
C VAL A 263 -3.49 -5.23 -23.91
N ASP A 264 -3.17 -4.87 -22.67
CA ASP A 264 -1.80 -4.89 -22.15
C ASP A 264 -1.53 -6.20 -21.37
N ASP A 265 -1.47 -7.32 -22.10
CA ASP A 265 -1.22 -8.66 -21.54
C ASP A 265 0.05 -9.33 -22.11
N ILE A 266 0.52 -10.37 -21.40
CA ILE A 266 1.77 -11.07 -21.74
C ILE A 266 1.66 -11.77 -23.09
N LEU A 267 0.47 -12.26 -23.47
CA LEU A 267 0.24 -12.85 -24.79
C LEU A 267 0.47 -11.84 -25.92
N ASN A 268 -0.05 -10.62 -25.78
CA ASN A 268 0.17 -9.57 -26.77
C ASN A 268 1.64 -9.16 -26.85
N VAL A 269 2.35 -9.10 -25.71
CA VAL A 269 3.79 -8.88 -25.70
C VAL A 269 4.50 -9.97 -26.50
N MET A 270 4.19 -11.25 -26.27
CA MET A 270 4.78 -12.37 -27.02
C MET A 270 4.45 -12.34 -28.52
N LEU A 271 3.27 -11.85 -28.90
CA LEU A 271 2.84 -11.77 -30.29
C LEU A 271 3.45 -10.58 -31.07
N THR A 272 3.78 -9.49 -30.39
CA THR A 272 4.07 -8.20 -31.06
C THR A 272 5.47 -7.67 -30.79
N ALA A 273 6.05 -7.97 -29.62
CA ALA A 273 7.32 -7.39 -29.23
C ALA A 273 8.50 -8.04 -29.98
N LYS A 274 9.52 -7.21 -30.22
CA LYS A 274 10.82 -7.64 -30.75
C LYS A 274 11.87 -7.41 -29.69
N ASP A 275 12.75 -8.38 -29.54
CA ASP A 275 13.87 -8.31 -28.62
C ASP A 275 14.80 -7.13 -29.01
N PRO A 276 15.13 -6.23 -28.07
CA PRO A 276 15.94 -5.04 -28.38
C PRO A 276 17.37 -5.35 -28.82
N VAL A 277 17.91 -6.54 -28.49
CA VAL A 277 19.28 -6.93 -28.83
C VAL A 277 19.36 -7.61 -30.19
N THR A 278 18.50 -8.59 -30.45
CA THR A 278 18.54 -9.43 -31.67
C THR A 278 17.59 -8.94 -32.76
N GLY A 279 16.60 -8.10 -32.42
CA GLY A 279 15.53 -7.67 -33.34
C GLY A 279 14.50 -8.77 -33.68
N LYS A 280 14.64 -9.97 -33.11
CA LYS A 280 13.75 -11.13 -33.34
C LYS A 280 12.52 -11.06 -32.43
N GLY A 281 11.39 -11.56 -32.93
CA GLY A 281 10.19 -11.83 -32.13
C GLY A 281 10.08 -13.31 -31.76
N PHE A 282 9.01 -13.68 -31.05
CA PHE A 282 8.75 -15.08 -30.72
C PHE A 282 8.21 -15.85 -31.93
N THR A 283 8.61 -17.11 -32.07
CA THR A 283 7.93 -18.06 -32.95
C THR A 283 6.69 -18.60 -32.26
N ASP A 284 5.66 -19.01 -33.01
CA ASP A 284 4.44 -19.62 -32.45
C ASP A 284 4.75 -20.79 -31.51
N GLU A 285 5.75 -21.59 -31.87
CA GLU A 285 6.25 -22.68 -31.02
C GLU A 285 6.81 -22.15 -29.69
N ASN A 286 7.65 -21.11 -29.72
CA ASN A 286 8.18 -20.56 -28.48
C ASN A 286 7.10 -19.87 -27.65
N ILE A 287 6.09 -19.22 -28.27
CA ILE A 287 4.93 -18.66 -27.56
C ILE A 287 4.21 -19.77 -26.77
N ARG A 288 3.93 -20.91 -27.41
CA ARG A 288 3.36 -22.09 -26.74
C ARG A 288 4.21 -22.54 -25.56
N TYR A 289 5.53 -22.59 -25.72
CA TYR A 289 6.47 -23.00 -24.67
C TYR A 289 6.51 -22.02 -23.49
N GLN A 290 6.44 -20.72 -23.75
CA GLN A 290 6.34 -19.70 -22.69
C GLN A 290 4.97 -19.76 -22.00
N MET A 291 3.87 -19.93 -22.74
CA MET A 291 2.54 -20.11 -22.15
C MET A 291 2.49 -21.32 -21.23
N ALA A 292 3.00 -22.47 -21.68
CA ALA A 292 3.10 -23.66 -20.85
C ALA A 292 4.00 -23.42 -19.63
N THR A 293 5.10 -22.68 -19.78
CA THR A 293 5.98 -22.29 -18.67
C THR A 293 5.23 -21.47 -17.62
N PHE A 294 4.45 -20.46 -18.02
CA PHE A 294 3.69 -19.62 -17.09
C PHE A 294 2.56 -20.37 -16.40
N LEU A 295 1.84 -21.22 -17.13
CA LEU A 295 0.80 -22.06 -16.54
C LEU A 295 1.41 -23.02 -15.51
N VAL A 296 2.54 -23.67 -15.81
CA VAL A 296 3.23 -24.58 -14.86
C VAL A 296 3.75 -23.83 -13.64
N ALA A 297 4.52 -22.76 -13.85
CA ALA A 297 5.18 -22.06 -12.77
C ALA A 297 4.21 -21.27 -11.88
N GLY A 298 3.21 -20.62 -12.49
CA GLY A 298 2.30 -19.71 -11.79
C GLY A 298 1.26 -20.41 -10.92
N HIS A 299 0.75 -21.58 -11.31
CA HIS A 299 -0.35 -22.20 -10.57
C HIS A 299 0.11 -22.97 -9.30
N ASP A 300 1.01 -23.95 -9.43
CA ASP A 300 1.31 -24.90 -8.34
C ASP A 300 2.18 -24.27 -7.25
N THR A 301 3.03 -23.28 -7.58
CA THR A 301 3.87 -22.60 -6.59
C THR A 301 3.09 -21.57 -5.76
N SER A 302 2.24 -20.75 -6.38
CA SER A 302 1.32 -19.86 -5.65
C SER A 302 0.36 -20.67 -4.77
N ALA A 303 -0.25 -21.72 -5.34
CA ALA A 303 -1.15 -22.60 -4.60
C ALA A 303 -0.47 -23.28 -3.40
N GLY A 304 0.70 -23.90 -3.61
CA GLY A 304 1.44 -24.54 -2.51
C GLY A 304 1.90 -23.55 -1.45
N THR A 305 2.20 -22.30 -1.81
CA THR A 305 2.51 -21.25 -0.83
C THR A 305 1.28 -20.89 0.00
N MET A 306 0.11 -20.73 -0.62
CA MET A 306 -1.14 -20.49 0.10
C MET A 306 -1.48 -21.68 1.03
N ASP A 307 -1.34 -22.92 0.57
CA ASP A 307 -1.56 -24.11 1.42
C ASP A 307 -0.70 -24.07 2.69
N PHE A 308 0.63 -23.86 2.54
CA PHE A 308 1.53 -23.78 3.68
C PHE A 308 1.26 -22.55 4.55
N LEU A 309 0.88 -21.41 3.96
CA LEU A 309 0.58 -20.18 4.69
C LEU A 309 -0.62 -20.39 5.62
N PHE A 310 -1.73 -20.92 5.10
CA PHE A 310 -2.91 -21.22 5.90
C PHE A 310 -2.60 -22.30 6.95
N TYR A 311 -1.88 -23.36 6.59
CA TYR A 311 -1.44 -24.38 7.56
C TYR A 311 -0.61 -23.78 8.69
N ASN A 312 0.43 -23.00 8.38
CA ASN A 312 1.32 -22.39 9.36
C ASN A 312 0.57 -21.40 10.25
N LEU A 313 -0.28 -20.55 9.69
CA LEU A 313 -1.08 -19.61 10.48
C LEU A 313 -2.06 -20.32 11.43
N LEU A 314 -2.71 -21.40 10.98
CA LEU A 314 -3.63 -22.17 11.83
C LEU A 314 -2.90 -22.94 12.95
N GLN A 315 -1.65 -23.35 12.72
CA GLN A 315 -0.79 -23.94 13.75
C GLN A 315 -0.23 -22.88 14.73
N HIS A 316 -0.28 -21.59 14.38
CA HIS A 316 0.24 -20.49 15.19
C HIS A 316 -0.84 -19.41 15.39
N PRO A 317 -1.83 -19.64 16.29
CA PRO A 317 -2.98 -18.75 16.45
C PRO A 317 -2.61 -17.29 16.77
N GLU A 318 -1.49 -17.05 17.46
CA GLU A 318 -0.95 -15.71 17.71
C GLU A 318 -0.69 -14.95 16.40
N ALA A 319 0.01 -15.58 15.46
CA ALA A 319 0.33 -14.97 14.16
C ALA A 319 -0.94 -14.74 13.35
N LEU A 320 -1.87 -15.71 13.35
CA LEU A 320 -3.16 -15.58 12.68
C LEU A 320 -4.00 -14.41 13.26
N GLN A 321 -4.01 -14.24 14.58
CA GLN A 321 -4.70 -13.10 15.22
C GLN A 321 -4.08 -11.75 14.84
N LYS A 322 -2.75 -11.67 14.72
CA LYS A 322 -2.08 -10.46 14.19
C LYS A 322 -2.46 -10.18 12.73
N CYS A 323 -2.58 -11.21 11.89
CA CYS A 323 -3.11 -11.06 10.53
C CYS A 323 -4.56 -10.52 10.53
N TYR A 324 -5.46 -11.06 11.36
CA TYR A 324 -6.82 -10.53 11.48
C TYR A 324 -6.81 -9.06 11.95
N ALA A 325 -6.01 -8.74 12.96
CA ALA A 325 -5.92 -7.38 13.50
C ALA A 325 -5.42 -6.38 12.45
N GLU A 326 -4.42 -6.76 11.64
CA GLU A 326 -3.94 -5.91 10.54
C GLU A 326 -5.00 -5.72 9.46
N VAL A 327 -5.67 -6.80 9.04
CA VAL A 327 -6.75 -6.74 8.06
C VAL A 327 -7.89 -5.84 8.56
N ASP A 328 -8.26 -5.95 9.84
CA ASP A 328 -9.29 -5.10 10.43
C ASP A 328 -8.87 -3.62 10.51
N ALA A 329 -7.61 -3.35 10.85
CA ALA A 329 -7.08 -1.99 10.94
C ALA A 329 -6.96 -1.31 9.57
N VAL A 330 -6.53 -2.05 8.54
CA VAL A 330 -6.28 -1.52 7.19
C VAL A 330 -7.57 -1.49 6.37
N LEU A 331 -8.31 -2.60 6.34
CA LEU A 331 -9.46 -2.78 5.45
C LEU A 331 -10.80 -2.60 6.17
N GLY A 332 -10.92 -2.97 7.45
CA GLY A 332 -12.21 -2.96 8.14
C GLY A 332 -13.31 -3.66 7.34
N ASP A 333 -14.37 -2.91 6.98
CA ASP A 333 -15.50 -3.41 6.16
C ASP A 333 -15.45 -2.99 4.69
N ARG A 334 -14.59 -2.05 4.29
CA ARG A 334 -14.56 -1.54 2.91
C ARG A 334 -13.92 -2.56 1.94
N GLU A 335 -14.19 -2.37 0.66
CA GLU A 335 -13.52 -3.15 -0.40
C GLU A 335 -12.02 -2.82 -0.41
N MET A 336 -11.21 -3.85 -0.64
CA MET A 336 -9.76 -3.71 -0.77
C MET A 336 -9.44 -2.93 -2.05
N GLN A 337 -8.56 -1.95 -1.94
CA GLN A 337 -8.06 -1.18 -3.06
C GLN A 337 -6.56 -1.42 -3.24
N MET A 338 -6.02 -1.07 -4.41
CA MET A 338 -4.62 -1.31 -4.75
C MET A 338 -3.65 -0.58 -3.80
N GLU A 339 -4.06 0.56 -3.24
CA GLU A 339 -3.28 1.37 -2.30
C GLU A 339 -3.15 0.72 -0.91
N ASP A 340 -3.85 -0.38 -0.65
CA ASP A 340 -3.84 -1.06 0.64
C ASP A 340 -2.78 -2.13 0.77
N ILE A 341 -2.37 -2.73 -0.34
CA ILE A 341 -1.38 -3.81 -0.36
C ILE A 341 -0.11 -3.41 0.41
N PRO A 342 0.49 -2.21 0.20
CA PRO A 342 1.69 -1.81 0.93
C PRO A 342 1.48 -1.61 2.44
N LYS A 343 0.23 -1.49 2.91
CA LYS A 343 -0.11 -1.29 4.33
C LYS A 343 -0.22 -2.62 5.09
N LEU A 344 -0.37 -3.75 4.39
CA LEU A 344 -0.52 -5.11 4.93
C LEU A 344 0.84 -5.74 5.24
N ARG A 345 1.61 -5.10 6.13
CA ARG A 345 3.01 -5.42 6.41
C ARG A 345 3.19 -6.74 7.16
N TYR A 346 2.28 -7.08 8.07
CA TYR A 346 2.29 -8.34 8.81
C TYR A 346 1.89 -9.52 7.91
N LEU A 347 0.93 -9.32 7.00
CA LEU A 347 0.60 -10.32 5.98
C LEU A 347 1.80 -10.59 5.06
N ASP A 348 2.48 -9.54 4.57
CA ASP A 348 3.74 -9.69 3.80
C ASP A 348 4.81 -10.45 4.60
N ALA A 349 4.98 -10.12 5.88
CA ALA A 349 5.88 -10.84 6.79
C ALA A 349 5.51 -12.32 6.95
N ALA A 350 4.21 -12.64 7.04
CA ALA A 350 3.73 -14.02 7.15
C ALA A 350 3.94 -14.83 5.87
N VAL A 351 3.78 -14.20 4.70
CA VAL A 351 4.12 -14.81 3.41
C VAL A 351 5.62 -15.08 3.31
N LYS A 352 6.46 -14.09 3.63
CA LYS A 352 7.93 -14.23 3.62
C LYS A 352 8.42 -15.30 4.58
N GLU A 353 7.85 -15.35 5.78
CA GLU A 353 8.17 -16.37 6.78
C GLU A 353 7.67 -17.75 6.35
N THR A 354 6.53 -17.86 5.68
CA THR A 354 6.05 -19.13 5.11
C THR A 354 7.02 -19.66 4.07
N LEU A 355 7.47 -18.81 3.15
CA LEU A 355 8.42 -19.19 2.11
C LEU A 355 9.79 -19.60 2.67
N ARG A 356 10.20 -19.02 3.81
CA ARG A 356 11.39 -19.44 4.56
C ARG A 356 11.16 -20.79 5.26
N PHE A 357 10.10 -20.87 6.06
CA PHE A 357 9.87 -21.98 6.97
C PHE A 357 9.51 -23.26 6.23
N LEU A 358 8.62 -23.17 5.26
CA LEU A 358 8.23 -24.30 4.42
C LEU A 358 7.66 -23.82 3.09
N GLY A 359 8.53 -23.34 2.21
CA GLY A 359 8.16 -22.93 0.85
C GLY A 359 7.94 -24.11 -0.12
N PRO A 360 7.16 -23.92 -1.19
CA PRO A 360 6.84 -24.98 -2.14
C PRO A 360 8.03 -25.43 -3.00
N ILE A 361 9.06 -24.61 -3.14
CA ILE A 361 10.28 -24.95 -3.89
C ILE A 361 11.33 -25.48 -2.90
N PRO A 362 11.64 -26.79 -2.90
CA PRO A 362 12.55 -27.35 -1.91
C PRO A 362 14.03 -27.26 -2.30
N VAL A 363 14.35 -27.14 -3.60
CA VAL A 363 15.72 -27.17 -4.13
C VAL A 363 15.94 -26.26 -5.33
N ILE A 364 17.20 -25.81 -5.52
CA ILE A 364 17.69 -25.11 -6.73
C ILE A 364 18.93 -25.84 -7.24
N ASN A 365 19.06 -26.00 -8.57
CA ASN A 365 20.19 -26.69 -9.20
C ASN A 365 21.16 -25.70 -9.86
N ARG A 366 22.44 -25.84 -9.54
CA ARG A 366 23.57 -25.08 -10.08
C ARG A 366 24.68 -26.03 -10.54
N HIS A 367 25.61 -25.53 -11.33
CA HIS A 367 26.87 -26.19 -11.63
C HIS A 367 27.97 -25.14 -11.79
N ALA A 368 29.22 -25.59 -11.70
CA ALA A 368 30.35 -24.70 -11.94
C ALA A 368 30.53 -24.48 -13.46
N ARG A 369 30.88 -23.26 -13.88
CA ARG A 369 31.22 -22.98 -15.28
C ARG A 369 32.55 -23.63 -15.68
N GLU A 370 33.48 -23.65 -14.73
CA GLU A 370 34.80 -24.26 -14.84
C GLU A 370 35.12 -25.05 -13.57
N THR A 371 36.12 -25.92 -13.60
CA THR A 371 36.56 -26.61 -12.39
C THR A 371 37.00 -25.60 -11.33
N THR A 372 36.44 -25.69 -10.12
CA THR A 372 36.73 -24.74 -9.03
C THR A 372 36.65 -25.43 -7.66
N LEU A 373 36.97 -24.68 -6.59
CA LEU A 373 36.79 -25.12 -5.20
C LEU A 373 35.61 -24.37 -4.58
N ILE A 374 34.78 -25.07 -3.81
CA ILE A 374 33.74 -24.48 -2.95
C ILE A 374 34.22 -24.56 -1.49
N GLY A 375 33.99 -23.50 -0.71
CA GLY A 375 34.46 -23.38 0.67
C GLY A 375 35.98 -23.40 0.80
N GLY A 376 36.70 -23.11 -0.30
CA GLY A 376 38.15 -23.22 -0.40
C GLY A 376 38.71 -24.66 -0.31
N LYS A 377 37.86 -25.68 -0.27
CA LYS A 377 38.25 -27.07 0.06
C LYS A 377 37.75 -28.11 -0.94
N TYR A 378 36.50 -28.01 -1.36
CA TYR A 378 35.82 -29.08 -2.10
C TYR A 378 35.88 -28.84 -3.60
N ARG A 379 36.52 -29.74 -4.33
CA ARG A 379 36.63 -29.66 -5.79
C ARG A 379 35.32 -30.02 -6.46
N VAL A 380 34.89 -29.18 -7.40
CA VAL A 380 33.71 -29.38 -8.25
C VAL A 380 34.05 -29.12 -9.72
N THR A 381 33.43 -29.87 -10.63
CA THR A 381 33.58 -29.71 -12.09
C THR A 381 32.26 -29.21 -12.72
N PRO A 382 32.27 -28.81 -14.00
CA PRO A 382 31.03 -28.46 -14.71
C PRO A 382 30.01 -29.59 -14.82
N ASP A 383 30.46 -30.85 -14.73
CA ASP A 383 29.60 -32.03 -14.78
C ASP A 383 28.92 -32.34 -13.44
N ASP A 384 29.38 -31.73 -12.33
CA ASP A 384 28.83 -31.94 -10.99
C ASP A 384 27.59 -31.06 -10.76
N PRO A 385 26.38 -31.63 -10.64
CA PRO A 385 25.20 -30.89 -10.23
C PRO A 385 25.27 -30.57 -8.74
N ILE A 386 25.14 -29.29 -8.43
CA ILE A 386 25.11 -28.74 -7.07
C ILE A 386 23.66 -28.37 -6.73
N ILE A 387 23.08 -29.06 -5.76
CA ILE A 387 21.72 -28.90 -5.30
C ILE A 387 21.73 -28.07 -4.02
N PHE A 388 21.01 -26.96 -4.04
CA PHE A 388 20.74 -26.17 -2.84
C PHE A 388 19.62 -26.85 -2.06
N ASN A 389 19.90 -27.33 -0.86
CA ASN A 389 18.87 -27.73 0.09
C ASN A 389 18.31 -26.47 0.77
N LEU A 390 17.19 -25.95 0.27
CA LEU A 390 16.64 -24.68 0.75
C LEU A 390 16.13 -24.77 2.18
N LYS A 391 15.62 -25.93 2.63
CA LYS A 391 15.25 -26.10 4.04
C LYS A 391 16.44 -25.89 4.96
N GLY A 392 17.60 -26.45 4.60
CA GLY A 392 18.85 -26.23 5.32
C GLY A 392 19.24 -24.75 5.38
N LEU A 393 19.22 -24.06 4.23
CA LEU A 393 19.55 -22.63 4.14
C LEU A 393 18.65 -21.78 5.02
N HIS A 394 17.34 -22.03 4.95
CA HIS A 394 16.31 -21.25 5.61
C HIS A 394 16.16 -21.57 7.10
N HIS A 395 16.86 -22.59 7.58
CA HIS A 395 16.95 -22.99 8.99
C HIS A 395 18.39 -22.94 9.52
N ASP A 396 19.33 -22.33 8.80
CA ASP A 396 20.72 -22.21 9.26
C ASP A 396 20.76 -21.31 10.51
N PRO A 397 21.10 -21.83 11.70
CA PRO A 397 21.10 -21.06 12.94
C PRO A 397 22.11 -19.92 12.92
N LYS A 398 23.16 -19.98 12.07
CA LYS A 398 24.11 -18.88 11.91
C LYS A 398 23.48 -17.63 11.29
N VAL A 399 22.38 -17.79 10.56
CA VAL A 399 21.65 -16.70 9.91
C VAL A 399 20.38 -16.37 10.67
N TRP A 400 19.61 -17.39 11.04
CA TRP A 400 18.24 -17.22 11.55
C TRP A 400 18.14 -17.28 13.08
N GLY A 401 19.24 -17.57 13.78
CA GLY A 401 19.29 -17.70 15.24
C GLY A 401 18.83 -19.07 15.75
N ASP A 402 18.81 -19.24 17.07
CA ASP A 402 18.43 -20.51 17.71
C ASP A 402 16.96 -20.89 17.48
N ASP A 403 16.11 -19.90 17.21
CA ASP A 403 14.69 -20.05 16.90
C ASP A 403 14.43 -20.32 15.40
N CYS A 404 15.44 -20.74 14.63
CA CYS A 404 15.33 -20.94 13.18
C CYS A 404 14.25 -21.97 12.79
N ASN A 405 13.93 -22.91 13.69
CA ASN A 405 12.90 -23.94 13.52
C ASN A 405 11.50 -23.51 14.02
N GLU A 406 11.31 -22.24 14.36
CA GLU A 406 10.02 -21.67 14.74
C GLU A 406 9.47 -20.78 13.63
N PHE A 407 8.18 -20.95 13.30
CA PHE A 407 7.46 -20.06 12.41
C PHE A 407 7.09 -18.76 13.14
N ARG A 408 7.78 -17.66 12.83
CA ARG A 408 7.60 -16.37 13.49
C ARG A 408 7.66 -15.20 12.49
N PRO A 409 6.51 -14.76 11.94
CA PRO A 409 6.47 -13.66 10.98
C PRO A 409 7.13 -12.36 11.48
N ASP A 410 7.05 -12.08 12.78
CA ASP A 410 7.64 -10.90 13.42
C ASP A 410 9.15 -10.74 13.15
N ARG A 411 9.88 -11.83 12.81
CA ARG A 411 11.32 -11.76 12.47
C ARG A 411 11.59 -10.98 11.18
N MET A 412 10.59 -10.85 10.31
CA MET A 412 10.69 -10.11 9.06
C MET A 412 10.45 -8.60 9.25
N LEU A 413 9.95 -8.19 10.42
CA LEU A 413 9.59 -6.81 10.72
C LEU A 413 10.72 -6.06 11.44
N ASN A 414 10.54 -4.74 11.61
CA ASN A 414 11.38 -3.88 12.45
C ASN A 414 12.89 -4.00 12.19
N GLY A 415 13.31 -4.01 10.92
CA GLY A 415 14.72 -4.13 10.56
C GLY A 415 15.24 -5.57 10.56
N GLY A 416 14.41 -6.57 10.90
CA GLY A 416 14.82 -7.99 10.89
C GLY A 416 15.18 -8.49 9.49
N TRP A 417 14.36 -8.14 8.51
CA TRP A 417 14.63 -8.41 7.10
C TRP A 417 15.90 -7.70 6.62
N GLU A 418 16.05 -6.41 6.93
CA GLU A 418 17.19 -5.58 6.54
C GLU A 418 18.53 -5.97 7.20
N ARG A 419 18.52 -6.87 8.17
CA ARG A 419 19.74 -7.41 8.80
C ARG A 419 20.20 -8.72 8.20
N LEU A 420 19.42 -9.33 7.30
CA LEU A 420 19.77 -10.62 6.71
C LEU A 420 21.02 -10.52 5.83
N PRO A 421 21.98 -11.45 5.96
CA PRO A 421 23.09 -11.56 5.03
C PRO A 421 22.59 -11.79 3.59
N PRO A 422 23.36 -11.40 2.56
CA PRO A 422 23.02 -11.69 1.16
C PRO A 422 22.77 -13.19 0.94
N ASN A 423 21.88 -13.54 0.01
CA ASN A 423 21.57 -14.93 -0.35
C ASN A 423 21.00 -15.82 0.78
N SER A 424 20.48 -15.23 1.86
CA SER A 424 19.86 -15.96 2.98
C SER A 424 18.44 -16.46 2.69
N TRP A 425 17.74 -15.83 1.75
CA TRP A 425 16.35 -16.14 1.40
C TRP A 425 16.22 -16.29 -0.13
N LYS A 426 15.79 -17.47 -0.59
CA LYS A 426 15.88 -17.92 -2.00
C LYS A 426 14.65 -18.70 -2.53
N PRO A 427 13.40 -18.39 -2.13
CA PRO A 427 12.23 -19.09 -2.68
C PRO A 427 12.00 -18.80 -4.17
N PHE A 428 12.50 -17.67 -4.69
CA PHE A 428 12.29 -17.24 -6.06
C PHE A 428 13.51 -17.44 -6.98
N GLY A 429 14.43 -18.34 -6.64
CA GLY A 429 15.63 -18.58 -7.45
C GLY A 429 16.77 -17.57 -7.18
N THR A 430 17.68 -17.40 -8.14
CA THR A 430 18.89 -16.58 -7.98
C THR A 430 19.30 -15.88 -9.27
N GLY A 431 19.85 -14.68 -9.16
CA GLY A 431 20.48 -13.96 -10.27
C GLY A 431 19.50 -13.66 -11.42
N VAL A 432 20.03 -13.70 -12.64
CA VAL A 432 19.24 -13.52 -13.88
C VAL A 432 18.20 -14.63 -14.13
N ARG A 433 18.26 -15.72 -13.34
CA ARG A 433 17.32 -16.83 -13.38
C ARG A 433 16.29 -16.77 -12.23
N SER A 434 16.23 -15.65 -11.51
CA SER A 434 15.19 -15.41 -10.52
C SER A 434 13.80 -15.36 -11.17
N CYS A 435 12.78 -15.73 -10.41
CA CYS A 435 11.41 -15.80 -10.89
C CYS A 435 10.91 -14.43 -11.30
N ILE A 436 10.60 -14.27 -12.58
CA ILE A 436 10.06 -13.01 -13.11
C ILE A 436 8.65 -12.72 -12.57
N GLY A 437 7.90 -13.78 -12.21
CA GLY A 437 6.56 -13.69 -11.65
C GLY A 437 6.50 -13.43 -10.13
N ARG A 438 7.63 -13.14 -9.47
CA ARG A 438 7.71 -12.94 -8.01
C ARG A 438 6.68 -11.93 -7.50
N TYR A 439 6.64 -10.74 -8.11
CA TYR A 439 5.70 -9.68 -7.69
C TYR A 439 4.23 -10.07 -7.90
N LEU A 440 3.94 -10.79 -8.99
CA LEU A 440 2.59 -11.30 -9.28
C LEU A 440 2.15 -12.26 -8.17
N ALA A 441 2.99 -13.24 -7.83
CA ALA A 441 2.70 -14.25 -6.82
C ALA A 441 2.56 -13.63 -5.42
N GLU A 442 3.48 -12.74 -5.01
CA GLU A 442 3.41 -12.07 -3.71
C GLU A 442 2.11 -11.25 -3.57
N GLN A 443 1.71 -10.48 -4.60
CA GLN A 443 0.45 -9.73 -4.56
C GLN A 443 -0.77 -10.65 -4.53
N GLU A 444 -0.81 -11.67 -5.39
CA GLU A 444 -1.90 -12.65 -5.41
C GLU A 444 -2.14 -13.25 -4.03
N ILE A 445 -1.07 -13.73 -3.37
CA ILE A 445 -1.14 -14.38 -2.06
C ILE A 445 -1.59 -13.39 -0.97
N ILE A 446 -1.06 -12.15 -0.97
CA ILE A 446 -1.43 -11.13 0.01
C ILE A 446 -2.90 -10.72 -0.16
N ILE A 447 -3.36 -10.47 -1.40
CA ILE A 447 -4.74 -10.11 -1.69
C ILE A 447 -5.67 -11.26 -1.27
N CYS A 448 -5.31 -12.50 -1.61
CA CYS A 448 -6.09 -13.69 -1.23
C CYS A 448 -6.22 -13.81 0.28
N LEU A 449 -5.09 -13.77 1.01
CA LEU A 449 -5.08 -13.87 2.47
C LEU A 449 -5.90 -12.74 3.10
N ALA A 450 -5.71 -11.49 2.65
CA ALA A 450 -6.42 -10.34 3.18
C ALA A 450 -7.93 -10.47 2.98
N MET A 451 -8.38 -10.77 1.76
CA MET A 451 -9.81 -10.88 1.44
C MET A 451 -10.47 -12.06 2.17
N VAL A 452 -9.78 -13.19 2.31
CA VAL A 452 -10.27 -14.35 3.09
C VAL A 452 -10.42 -13.99 4.57
N LEU A 453 -9.38 -13.44 5.20
CA LEU A 453 -9.41 -13.08 6.63
C LEU A 453 -10.36 -11.90 6.93
N GLN A 454 -10.65 -11.05 5.93
CA GLN A 454 -11.64 -9.97 6.09
C GLN A 454 -13.06 -10.50 6.25
N ARG A 455 -13.35 -11.75 5.80
CA ARG A 455 -14.70 -12.32 5.69
C ARG A 455 -14.91 -13.54 6.56
N PHE A 456 -13.90 -14.38 6.70
CA PHE A 456 -14.03 -15.68 7.36
C PHE A 456 -13.17 -15.78 8.61
N VAL A 457 -13.72 -16.47 9.61
CA VAL A 457 -12.94 -17.21 10.60
C VAL A 457 -12.58 -18.54 9.95
N ILE A 458 -11.29 -18.80 9.80
CA ILE A 458 -10.76 -20.04 9.24
C ILE A 458 -10.34 -20.98 10.36
N GLU A 459 -10.65 -22.26 10.22
CA GLU A 459 -10.32 -23.34 11.15
C GLU A 459 -9.82 -24.57 10.38
N MET A 460 -9.00 -25.44 11.00
CA MET A 460 -8.68 -26.74 10.40
C MET A 460 -9.95 -27.61 10.36
N ALA A 461 -10.22 -28.25 9.23
CA ALA A 461 -11.37 -29.16 9.12
C ALA A 461 -11.19 -30.43 9.97
N ASP A 462 -9.94 -30.83 10.18
CA ASP A 462 -9.51 -31.84 11.13
C ASP A 462 -8.50 -31.21 12.11
N PRO A 463 -8.90 -30.94 13.36
CA PRO A 463 -8.00 -30.35 14.38
C PRO A 463 -6.78 -31.21 14.71
N ASP A 464 -6.84 -32.52 14.45
CA ASP A 464 -5.75 -33.46 14.73
C ASP A 464 -4.86 -33.71 13.49
N TYR A 465 -5.10 -32.99 12.39
CA TYR A 465 -4.31 -33.11 11.18
C TYR A 465 -2.82 -32.85 11.46
N LYS A 466 -1.99 -33.81 11.05
CA LYS A 466 -0.52 -33.69 11.09
C LYS A 466 -0.03 -33.53 9.67
N LEU A 467 0.86 -32.54 9.48
CA LEU A 467 1.43 -32.25 8.17
C LEU A 467 2.01 -33.51 7.51
N LYS A 468 1.35 -33.92 6.43
CA LYS A 468 1.91 -34.85 5.44
C LYS A 468 2.31 -34.01 4.23
N ILE A 469 3.51 -34.25 3.71
CA ILE A 469 4.00 -33.51 2.55
C ILE A 469 3.82 -34.37 1.31
N LYS A 470 3.08 -33.85 0.34
CA LYS A 470 3.05 -34.37 -1.02
C LYS A 470 4.16 -33.73 -1.82
N SER A 471 4.90 -34.54 -2.57
CA SER A 471 6.00 -34.07 -3.41
C SER A 471 5.81 -34.49 -4.85
N THR A 472 5.90 -33.52 -5.76
CA THR A 472 5.98 -33.73 -7.20
C THR A 472 7.19 -32.96 -7.75
N LEU A 473 6.95 -31.88 -8.50
CA LEU A 473 7.95 -30.85 -8.79
C LEU A 473 8.16 -29.94 -7.56
N THR A 474 7.07 -29.59 -6.91
CA THR A 474 7.00 -28.77 -5.69
C THR A 474 6.65 -29.65 -4.50
N ILE A 475 6.65 -29.05 -3.31
CA ILE A 475 6.09 -29.65 -2.10
C ILE A 475 4.84 -28.87 -1.67
N LYS A 476 3.86 -29.57 -1.07
CA LYS A 476 2.68 -28.97 -0.45
C LYS A 476 2.08 -29.90 0.62
N PRO A 477 1.23 -29.40 1.54
CA PRO A 477 0.43 -30.24 2.41
C PRO A 477 -0.43 -31.24 1.59
N ASP A 478 -0.54 -32.48 2.06
CA ASP A 478 -1.39 -33.52 1.47
C ASP A 478 -2.67 -33.69 2.29
N GLU A 479 -3.84 -33.67 1.66
CA GLU A 479 -5.14 -33.82 2.33
C GLU A 479 -5.37 -32.80 3.47
N PHE A 480 -4.87 -31.57 3.28
CA PHE A 480 -5.08 -30.46 4.22
C PHE A 480 -6.35 -29.68 3.84
N ASP A 481 -7.36 -29.79 4.69
CA ASP A 481 -8.66 -29.14 4.52
C ASP A 481 -8.89 -28.08 5.61
N ILE A 482 -9.56 -27.00 5.24
CA ILE A 482 -10.03 -25.96 6.18
C ILE A 482 -11.56 -25.88 6.19
N LYS A 483 -12.09 -25.17 7.19
CA LYS A 483 -13.46 -24.68 7.22
C LYS A 483 -13.43 -23.16 7.26
N ALA A 484 -14.37 -22.53 6.58
CA ALA A 484 -14.52 -21.08 6.54
C ALA A 484 -15.90 -20.69 7.06
N ARG A 485 -15.96 -20.03 8.22
CA ARG A 485 -17.20 -19.53 8.80
C ARG A 485 -17.23 -18.02 8.72
N ARG A 486 -18.36 -17.41 8.32
CA ARG A 486 -18.49 -15.95 8.31
C ARG A 486 -18.10 -15.35 9.66
N ARG A 487 -17.35 -14.25 9.62
CA ARG A 487 -17.02 -13.50 10.83
C ARG A 487 -18.29 -12.86 11.42
N PRO A 488 -18.46 -12.87 12.76
CA PRO A 488 -19.59 -12.20 13.40
C PRO A 488 -19.69 -10.72 12.99
N GLY A 489 -20.88 -10.27 12.60
CA GLY A 489 -21.10 -8.89 12.13
C GLY A 489 -20.73 -8.64 10.65
N LYS A 490 -20.36 -9.69 9.91
CA LYS A 490 -20.12 -9.66 8.45
C LYS A 490 -21.20 -10.45 7.70
N ASP A 491 -22.45 -10.28 8.09
CA ASP A 491 -23.57 -11.16 7.68
C ASP A 491 -24.05 -10.96 6.23
N HIS A 492 -23.59 -9.89 5.57
CA HIS A 492 -23.90 -9.60 4.18
C HIS A 492 -22.64 -9.36 3.34
N LEU A 493 -22.53 -10.07 2.21
CA LEU A 493 -21.52 -9.86 1.18
C LEU A 493 -21.87 -8.65 0.27
N PHE A 494 -22.16 -7.48 0.87
CA PHE A 494 -22.24 -6.25 0.08
C PHE A 494 -20.81 -5.84 -0.34
N ASN A 495 -20.65 -5.36 -1.58
CA ASN A 495 -19.39 -4.93 -2.22
C ASN A 495 -18.48 -6.05 -2.77
N LEU A 496 -19.04 -7.10 -3.37
CA LEU A 496 -18.30 -7.99 -4.27
C LEU A 496 -18.66 -7.64 -5.72
N SER A 497 -17.94 -6.68 -6.28
CA SER A 497 -18.05 -6.28 -7.69
C SER A 497 -17.48 -7.40 -8.57
N GLY A 498 -18.27 -8.44 -8.86
CA GLY A 498 -17.86 -9.56 -9.73
C GLY A 498 -17.71 -9.22 -11.22
N GLY A 499 -17.62 -7.94 -11.60
CA GLY A 499 -17.54 -7.49 -12.98
C GLY A 499 -16.18 -6.90 -13.28
N ALA A 500 -15.53 -7.40 -14.33
CA ALA A 500 -14.33 -6.76 -14.88
C ALA A 500 -14.61 -5.27 -15.15
N ALA A 501 -13.85 -4.40 -14.51
CA ALA A 501 -13.87 -2.98 -14.84
C ALA A 501 -13.59 -2.81 -16.34
N PRO A 502 -14.36 -1.98 -17.07
CA PRO A 502 -14.05 -1.68 -18.45
C PRO A 502 -12.62 -1.11 -18.52
N PRO A 503 -11.81 -1.51 -19.52
CA PRO A 503 -10.43 -1.06 -19.62
C PRO A 503 -10.41 0.47 -19.62
N ALA A 504 -9.59 1.05 -18.73
CA ALA A 504 -9.30 2.47 -18.75
C ALA A 504 -8.80 2.82 -20.15
N GLN A 505 -9.63 3.49 -20.94
CA GLN A 505 -9.20 4.04 -22.22
C GLN A 505 -8.03 4.97 -21.92
N LYS A 506 -6.85 4.64 -22.45
CA LYS A 506 -5.72 5.58 -22.50
C LYS A 506 -6.25 6.84 -23.16
N ALA A 507 -6.47 7.88 -22.36
CA ALA A 507 -6.72 9.21 -22.85
C ALA A 507 -5.54 9.55 -23.77
N ALA A 508 -5.81 9.61 -25.06
CA ALA A 508 -4.84 10.11 -26.02
C ALA A 508 -4.57 11.57 -25.61
N ASN A 509 -3.36 11.82 -25.08
CA ASN A 509 -2.87 13.18 -24.88
C ASN A 509 -2.72 13.82 -26.26
N ALA A 510 -3.80 14.45 -26.74
CA ALA A 510 -3.74 15.41 -27.82
C ALA A 510 -3.17 16.72 -27.24
N GLY A 511 -1.85 16.75 -27.03
CA GLY A 511 -1.15 17.99 -26.72
C GLY A 511 -1.14 18.89 -27.95
N ALA A 512 -1.50 20.16 -27.78
CA ALA A 512 -1.46 21.15 -28.85
C ALA A 512 -0.01 21.29 -29.40
N ASP A 513 0.11 21.39 -30.73
CA ASP A 513 1.39 21.58 -31.43
C ASP A 513 2.06 22.91 -31.01
N ILE A 514 3.01 22.84 -30.07
CA ILE A 514 4.03 23.89 -29.92
C ILE A 514 5.01 23.70 -31.09
N PRO A 515 5.27 24.73 -31.92
CA PRO A 515 6.28 24.65 -32.96
C PRO A 515 7.62 24.20 -32.36
N HIS A 516 8.21 23.17 -32.95
CA HIS A 516 9.42 22.50 -32.44
C HIS A 516 10.62 23.46 -32.27
N ASP A 517 10.60 24.62 -32.94
CA ASP A 517 11.68 25.60 -32.98
C ASP A 517 11.85 26.42 -31.68
N ASP A 518 10.83 26.47 -30.80
CA ASP A 518 10.86 27.30 -29.58
C ASP A 518 11.25 26.52 -28.30
N LEU A 519 11.37 25.19 -28.36
CA LEU A 519 11.65 24.35 -27.19
C LEU A 519 13.15 24.14 -26.99
N LYS A 520 13.63 24.21 -25.73
CA LYS A 520 15.02 23.92 -25.40
C LYS A 520 15.23 22.41 -25.20
N PRO A 521 16.36 21.85 -25.67
CA PRO A 521 16.56 20.40 -25.61
C PRO A 521 16.72 19.90 -24.16
N LEU A 522 16.22 18.69 -23.90
CA LEU A 522 16.37 17.91 -22.67
C LEU A 522 16.73 16.46 -23.05
N SER A 523 17.66 15.83 -22.35
CA SER A 523 17.95 14.41 -22.54
C SER A 523 17.45 13.59 -21.36
N ILE A 524 16.67 12.55 -21.64
CA ILE A 524 16.16 11.61 -20.64
C ILE A 524 16.65 10.21 -21.01
N PHE A 525 17.39 9.59 -20.08
CA PHE A 525 17.89 8.23 -20.20
C PHE A 525 17.28 7.34 -19.13
N TYR A 526 17.01 6.07 -19.46
CA TYR A 526 16.52 5.10 -18.47
C TYR A 526 17.33 3.80 -18.44
N GLY A 527 17.49 3.24 -17.25
CA GLY A 527 18.03 1.90 -16.99
C GLY A 527 17.06 1.06 -16.18
N GLY A 528 16.39 0.11 -16.83
CA GLY A 528 15.43 -0.75 -16.13
C GLY A 528 14.97 -1.93 -16.97
N ASN A 529 14.90 -3.09 -16.32
CA ASN A 529 14.39 -4.34 -16.90
C ASN A 529 12.87 -4.48 -16.73
N SER A 530 12.27 -3.83 -15.72
CA SER A 530 10.86 -4.01 -15.32
C SER A 530 9.89 -2.95 -15.86
N GLY A 531 10.34 -2.09 -16.79
CA GLY A 531 9.50 -1.05 -17.40
C GLY A 531 9.22 0.19 -16.52
N THR A 532 9.30 0.12 -15.19
CA THR A 532 9.00 1.26 -14.29
C THR A 532 9.85 2.50 -14.58
N CYS A 533 11.17 2.35 -14.75
CA CYS A 533 12.06 3.46 -15.10
C CYS A 533 11.70 4.09 -16.46
N LYS A 534 11.24 3.27 -17.41
CA LYS A 534 10.82 3.73 -18.73
C LYS A 534 9.53 4.54 -18.63
N SER A 535 8.53 4.06 -17.88
CA SER A 535 7.27 4.78 -17.67
C SER A 535 7.47 6.12 -16.97
N PHE A 536 8.36 6.20 -15.98
CA PHE A 536 8.74 7.49 -15.39
C PHE A 536 9.46 8.41 -16.38
N GLY A 537 10.28 7.86 -17.27
CA GLY A 537 10.90 8.62 -18.35
C GLY A 537 9.88 9.18 -19.35
N GLU A 538 8.87 8.38 -19.71
CA GLU A 538 7.78 8.78 -20.60
C GLU A 538 6.86 9.81 -19.94
N ASP A 539 6.61 9.71 -18.63
CA ASP A 539 5.92 10.74 -17.85
C ASP A 539 6.69 12.07 -17.84
N LEU A 540 8.02 12.03 -17.68
CA LEU A 540 8.86 13.23 -17.79
C LEU A 540 8.88 13.81 -19.21
N GLU A 541 8.95 12.97 -20.24
CA GLU A 541 8.92 13.39 -21.65
C GLU A 541 7.61 14.11 -21.95
N SER A 542 6.48 13.49 -21.64
CA SER A 542 5.15 14.06 -21.87
C SER A 542 4.93 15.36 -21.08
N THR A 543 5.47 15.46 -19.87
CA THR A 543 5.40 16.67 -19.06
C THR A 543 6.36 17.77 -19.56
N SER A 544 7.48 17.43 -20.20
CA SER A 544 8.56 18.37 -20.53
C SER A 544 8.16 19.53 -21.44
N ARG A 545 7.25 19.30 -22.39
CA ARG A 545 6.76 20.31 -23.34
C ARG A 545 6.08 21.48 -22.63
N ASN A 546 5.33 21.20 -21.57
CA ASN A 546 4.64 22.20 -20.75
C ASN A 546 5.63 23.17 -20.10
N PHE A 547 6.89 22.75 -19.92
CA PHE A 547 7.95 23.53 -19.31
C PHE A 547 8.88 24.19 -20.34
N GLY A 548 8.54 24.21 -21.62
CA GLY A 548 9.37 24.80 -22.67
C GLY A 548 10.61 23.97 -23.01
N LEU A 549 10.58 22.69 -22.64
CA LEU A 549 11.64 21.73 -22.88
C LEU A 549 11.19 20.71 -23.94
N HIS A 550 12.14 20.16 -24.68
CA HIS A 550 11.91 19.11 -25.65
C HIS A 550 12.82 17.92 -25.34
N ALA A 551 12.23 16.86 -24.83
CA ALA A 551 12.84 15.53 -24.81
C ALA A 551 12.50 14.75 -26.09
N PRO A 552 13.38 13.85 -26.57
CA PRO A 552 13.06 12.96 -27.68
C PRO A 552 11.79 12.14 -27.39
N SER A 553 10.91 12.00 -28.38
CA SER A 553 9.63 11.27 -28.28
C SER A 553 9.78 9.80 -27.88
N LYS A 554 10.99 9.26 -28.03
CA LYS A 554 11.38 7.96 -27.52
C LYS A 554 12.51 8.16 -26.51
N VAL A 555 12.20 7.90 -25.23
CA VAL A 555 13.20 7.91 -24.16
C VAL A 555 14.30 6.90 -24.49
N GLN A 556 15.55 7.32 -24.36
CA GLN A 556 16.73 6.53 -24.72
C GLN A 556 17.17 5.66 -23.54
N SER A 557 17.83 4.54 -23.82
CA SER A 557 18.43 3.72 -22.76
C SER A 557 19.70 4.38 -22.22
N LEU A 558 20.11 4.03 -21.00
CA LEU A 558 21.39 4.53 -20.47
C LEU A 558 22.58 4.11 -21.33
N ASP A 559 22.55 2.93 -21.94
CA ASP A 559 23.62 2.48 -22.83
C ASP A 559 23.78 3.36 -24.09
N ASP A 560 22.72 4.04 -24.53
CA ASP A 560 22.81 5.02 -25.62
C ASP A 560 23.62 6.28 -25.24
N ALA A 561 23.85 6.51 -23.94
CA ALA A 561 24.62 7.63 -23.42
C ALA A 561 26.13 7.36 -23.32
N VAL A 562 26.59 6.13 -23.61
CA VAL A 562 28.03 5.79 -23.58
C VAL A 562 28.79 6.69 -24.55
N GLU A 563 29.74 7.47 -24.01
CA GLU A 563 30.56 8.45 -24.75
C GLU A 563 29.77 9.57 -25.45
N ASN A 564 28.45 9.63 -25.28
CA ASN A 564 27.54 10.53 -25.98
C ASN A 564 26.69 11.39 -25.02
N LEU A 565 27.18 11.64 -23.80
CA LEU A 565 26.50 12.54 -22.87
C LEU A 565 26.57 14.00 -23.37
N PRO A 566 25.42 14.67 -23.54
CA PRO A 566 25.41 16.02 -24.08
C PRO A 566 25.86 17.05 -23.04
N LYS A 567 26.60 18.07 -23.51
CA LYS A 567 27.10 19.18 -22.69
C LYS A 567 26.31 20.49 -22.89
N ASP A 568 25.43 20.51 -23.89
CA ASP A 568 24.65 21.67 -24.32
C ASP A 568 23.24 21.71 -23.72
N ARG A 569 22.86 20.68 -22.94
CA ARG A 569 21.51 20.50 -22.39
C ARG A 569 21.53 19.71 -21.08
N PRO A 570 20.52 19.87 -20.20
CA PRO A 570 20.42 19.07 -18.99
C PRO A 570 20.09 17.60 -19.28
N VAL A 571 20.55 16.71 -18.39
CA VAL A 571 20.40 15.25 -18.49
C VAL A 571 19.65 14.69 -17.28
N VAL A 572 18.59 13.93 -17.51
CA VAL A 572 17.87 13.19 -16.47
C VAL A 572 18.10 11.70 -16.66
N MET A 573 18.53 11.00 -15.61
CA MET A 573 18.77 9.56 -15.64
C MET A 573 17.85 8.86 -14.65
N ILE A 574 17.00 7.94 -15.12
CA ILE A 574 16.13 7.13 -14.26
C ILE A 574 16.64 5.70 -14.29
N THR A 575 17.16 5.18 -13.18
CA THR A 575 17.77 3.85 -13.18
C THR A 575 17.41 3.01 -11.97
N SER A 576 17.63 1.70 -12.08
CA SER A 576 17.29 0.71 -11.06
C SER A 576 18.46 -0.23 -10.78
N SER A 577 18.38 -0.98 -9.68
CA SER A 577 19.36 -2.02 -9.31
C SER A 577 18.71 -3.39 -9.33
N TYR A 578 19.38 -4.39 -9.90
CA TYR A 578 18.95 -5.79 -9.93
C TYR A 578 20.01 -6.66 -9.27
N GLU A 579 19.79 -7.10 -8.02
CA GLU A 579 20.81 -7.79 -7.22
C GLU A 579 22.15 -7.02 -7.18
N GLY A 580 22.04 -5.68 -7.15
CA GLY A 580 23.18 -4.78 -7.18
C GLY A 580 23.83 -4.60 -8.53
N GLN A 581 23.42 -5.29 -9.58
CA GLN A 581 23.89 -5.09 -10.95
C GLN A 581 23.02 -4.06 -11.68
N PRO A 582 23.58 -3.37 -12.70
CA PRO A 582 22.80 -2.48 -13.56
C PRO A 582 21.78 -3.27 -14.38
N ALA A 583 20.73 -2.57 -14.83
CA ALA A 583 19.82 -3.07 -15.85
C ALA A 583 20.58 -3.47 -17.13
N ASP A 584 20.01 -4.37 -17.94
CA ASP A 584 20.66 -4.84 -19.17
C ASP A 584 20.96 -3.68 -20.12
N ASN A 585 20.05 -2.70 -20.19
CA ASN A 585 20.16 -1.49 -21.01
C ASN A 585 20.88 -0.31 -20.32
N ALA A 586 21.58 -0.58 -19.22
CA ALA A 586 22.46 0.36 -18.51
C ALA A 586 23.85 -0.24 -18.21
N ARG A 587 24.07 -1.49 -18.63
CA ARG A 587 25.27 -2.27 -18.28
C ARG A 587 26.52 -1.68 -18.89
N ASN A 588 26.45 -1.30 -20.17
CA ASN A 588 27.58 -0.72 -20.88
C ASN A 588 27.89 0.68 -20.34
N PHE A 589 26.86 1.46 -20.02
CA PHE A 589 27.01 2.79 -19.43
C PHE A 589 27.69 2.77 -18.06
N VAL A 590 27.24 1.90 -17.16
CA VAL A 590 27.84 1.78 -15.82
C VAL A 590 29.28 1.26 -15.92
N ALA A 591 29.54 0.26 -16.75
CA ALA A 591 30.90 -0.23 -16.98
C ALA A 591 31.82 0.86 -17.54
N TRP A 592 31.32 1.69 -18.45
CA TRP A 592 32.05 2.83 -18.98
C TRP A 592 32.39 3.86 -17.90
N LEU A 593 31.41 4.28 -17.08
CA LEU A 593 31.66 5.21 -15.95
C LEU A 593 32.68 4.66 -14.96
N GLU A 594 32.54 3.40 -14.55
CA GLU A 594 33.48 2.74 -13.62
C GLU A 594 34.89 2.69 -14.19
N ASN A 595 35.04 2.31 -15.47
CA ASN A 595 36.34 2.25 -16.12
C ASN A 595 37.00 3.63 -16.24
N ARG A 596 36.25 4.67 -16.62
CA ARG A 596 36.78 6.04 -16.74
C ARG A 596 37.18 6.59 -15.37
N ALA A 597 36.41 6.32 -14.33
CA ALA A 597 36.64 6.82 -12.97
C ALA A 597 37.80 6.15 -12.22
N ARG A 598 38.42 5.10 -12.79
CA ARG A 598 39.65 4.47 -12.25
C ARG A 598 40.90 5.32 -12.50
N ASP A 599 40.91 6.13 -13.56
CA ASP A 599 42.03 7.00 -13.88
C ASP A 599 41.75 8.43 -13.38
N PRO A 600 42.53 8.95 -12.41
CA PRO A 600 42.38 10.31 -11.89
C PRO A 600 42.47 11.41 -12.96
N ALA A 601 43.14 11.14 -14.09
CA ALA A 601 43.21 12.08 -15.21
C ALA A 601 41.84 12.36 -15.86
N ASN A 602 40.84 11.50 -15.64
CA ASN A 602 39.48 11.67 -16.17
C ASN A 602 38.55 12.45 -15.22
N SER A 603 39.05 13.04 -14.15
CA SER A 603 38.23 13.80 -13.18
C SER A 603 37.48 15.01 -13.78
N GLU A 604 37.90 15.49 -14.95
CA GLU A 604 37.25 16.58 -15.70
C GLU A 604 36.58 16.11 -17.01
N LEU A 605 36.46 14.79 -17.23
CA LEU A 605 35.96 14.22 -18.49
C LEU A 605 34.54 14.72 -18.85
N LEU A 606 33.68 14.80 -17.84
CA LEU A 606 32.28 15.21 -17.95
C LEU A 606 32.04 16.66 -17.55
N THR A 607 33.08 17.48 -17.46
CA THR A 607 32.95 18.93 -17.27
C THR A 607 32.04 19.51 -18.36
N GLY A 608 31.03 20.27 -17.92
CA GLY A 608 29.97 20.84 -18.77
C GLY A 608 28.68 20.00 -18.85
N VAL A 609 28.68 18.76 -18.38
CA VAL A 609 27.44 17.95 -18.28
C VAL A 609 26.69 18.33 -17.00
N SER A 610 25.42 18.70 -17.14
CA SER A 610 24.53 18.98 -16.01
C SER A 610 23.49 17.87 -15.88
N TYR A 611 23.39 17.21 -14.72
CA TYR A 611 22.59 15.99 -14.59
C TYR A 611 21.80 15.87 -13.28
N THR A 612 20.82 14.96 -13.27
CA THR A 612 20.18 14.45 -12.04
C THR A 612 19.85 12.97 -12.19
N VAL A 613 19.74 12.25 -11.08
CA VAL A 613 19.38 10.81 -11.06
C VAL A 613 18.08 10.58 -10.29
N PHE A 614 17.24 9.68 -10.78
CA PHE A 614 16.12 9.11 -10.02
C PHE A 614 16.29 7.60 -9.92
N GLY A 615 16.36 7.11 -8.69
CA GLY A 615 16.55 5.69 -8.38
C GLY A 615 15.23 4.99 -8.10
N VAL A 616 14.97 3.92 -8.84
CA VAL A 616 13.89 2.96 -8.53
C VAL A 616 14.52 1.72 -7.88
N GLY A 617 14.07 1.34 -6.69
CA GLY A 617 14.67 0.24 -5.92
C GLY A 617 13.62 -0.56 -5.16
N ASN A 618 14.02 -1.71 -4.62
CA ASN A 618 13.20 -2.53 -3.74
C ASN A 618 14.02 -2.86 -2.48
N ARG A 619 13.48 -2.57 -1.30
CA ARG A 619 14.12 -2.88 -0.01
C ARG A 619 14.29 -4.38 0.26
N ASP A 620 13.59 -5.24 -0.48
CA ASP A 620 13.82 -6.68 -0.45
C ASP A 620 15.27 -7.05 -0.81
N TRP A 621 15.96 -6.19 -1.58
CA TRP A 621 17.37 -6.34 -1.95
C TRP A 621 18.29 -5.48 -1.08
N VAL A 622 18.13 -5.62 0.24
CA VAL A 622 18.80 -4.89 1.33
C VAL A 622 20.24 -4.49 1.03
N ALA A 623 21.13 -5.46 0.78
CA ALA A 623 22.56 -5.22 0.57
C ALA A 623 22.90 -4.41 -0.69
N THR A 624 21.93 -4.29 -1.59
CA THR A 624 22.11 -3.67 -2.91
C THR A 624 21.08 -2.57 -3.18
N TYR A 625 20.38 -2.12 -2.15
CA TYR A 625 19.28 -1.16 -2.26
C TYR A 625 19.77 0.19 -2.82
N HIS A 626 19.28 0.50 -4.03
CA HIS A 626 19.72 1.62 -4.87
C HIS A 626 21.22 1.67 -5.18
N ARG A 627 21.94 0.53 -5.16
CA ARG A 627 23.39 0.50 -5.45
C ARG A 627 23.73 1.21 -6.76
N ILE A 628 23.04 0.88 -7.85
CA ILE A 628 23.34 1.41 -9.19
C ILE A 628 22.95 2.87 -9.35
N PRO A 629 21.74 3.33 -8.97
CA PRO A 629 21.43 4.76 -8.99
C PRO A 629 22.42 5.60 -8.20
N LYS A 630 22.81 5.16 -6.99
CA LYS A 630 23.80 5.85 -6.16
C LYS A 630 25.17 5.85 -6.83
N LEU A 631 25.60 4.71 -7.38
CA LEU A 631 26.87 4.57 -8.11
C LEU A 631 26.92 5.50 -9.32
N VAL A 632 25.85 5.59 -10.12
CA VAL A 632 25.78 6.48 -11.28
C VAL A 632 25.88 7.94 -10.83
N ASP A 633 25.11 8.35 -9.82
CA ASP A 633 25.17 9.71 -9.28
C ASP A 633 26.56 10.07 -8.73
N GLU A 634 27.20 9.17 -7.99
CA GLU A 634 28.56 9.37 -7.47
C GLU A 634 29.62 9.44 -8.57
N LEU A 635 29.60 8.52 -9.54
CA LEU A 635 30.60 8.46 -10.62
C LEU A 635 30.49 9.64 -11.58
N MET A 636 29.26 10.10 -11.88
CA MET A 636 29.03 11.28 -12.71
C MET A 636 29.66 12.53 -12.06
N ALA A 637 29.43 12.73 -10.75
CA ALA A 637 30.06 13.82 -10.02
C ALA A 637 31.60 13.69 -9.97
N LYS A 638 32.12 12.48 -9.75
CA LYS A 638 33.58 12.20 -9.70
C LYS A 638 34.29 12.51 -11.02
N LEU A 639 33.59 12.37 -12.15
CA LEU A 639 34.11 12.66 -13.49
C LEU A 639 33.88 14.11 -13.94
N GLY A 640 33.41 15.00 -13.06
CA GLY A 640 33.31 16.44 -13.30
C GLY A 640 31.94 16.94 -13.76
N ALA A 641 30.91 16.09 -13.80
CA ALA A 641 29.54 16.51 -14.10
C ALA A 641 28.92 17.29 -12.92
N THR A 642 28.07 18.26 -13.21
CA THR A 642 27.40 19.09 -12.20
C THR A 642 26.00 18.58 -11.89
N ARG A 643 25.70 18.29 -10.62
CA ARG A 643 24.37 17.84 -10.18
C ARG A 643 23.40 19.02 -10.12
N LEU A 644 22.30 18.95 -10.88
CA LEU A 644 21.27 20.00 -10.99
C LEU A 644 20.24 19.98 -9.86
N TYR A 645 19.86 18.78 -9.42
CA TYR A 645 18.85 18.55 -8.41
C TYR A 645 19.24 17.30 -7.59
N PRO A 646 18.87 17.21 -6.30
CA PRO A 646 19.19 16.02 -5.50
C PRO A 646 18.61 14.75 -6.13
N ALA A 647 19.37 13.66 -6.05
CA ALA A 647 18.91 12.37 -6.52
C ALA A 647 17.66 11.92 -5.73
N GLY A 648 16.61 11.52 -6.45
CA GLY A 648 15.38 10.99 -5.85
C GLY A 648 15.42 9.47 -5.75
N PHE A 649 14.71 8.89 -4.79
CA PHE A 649 14.72 7.44 -4.56
C PHE A 649 13.33 6.95 -4.13
N VAL A 650 12.86 5.86 -4.75
CA VAL A 650 11.58 5.21 -4.40
C VAL A 650 11.75 3.72 -4.15
N ASP A 651 10.92 3.21 -3.24
CA ASP A 651 10.81 1.79 -2.90
C ASP A 651 9.56 1.19 -3.55
N VAL A 652 9.72 0.26 -4.49
CA VAL A 652 8.59 -0.38 -5.20
C VAL A 652 7.69 -1.21 -4.29
N SER A 653 8.14 -1.55 -3.07
CA SER A 653 7.28 -2.17 -2.06
C SER A 653 6.30 -1.18 -1.40
N GLN A 654 6.45 0.12 -1.67
CA GLN A 654 5.65 1.21 -1.11
C GLN A 654 4.93 2.00 -2.23
N ASP A 655 4.37 3.16 -1.88
CA ASP A 655 3.94 4.13 -2.90
C ASP A 655 5.16 4.72 -3.62
N ILE A 656 5.16 4.59 -4.95
CA ILE A 656 6.19 5.12 -5.83
C ILE A 656 5.71 6.31 -6.67
N VAL A 657 4.39 6.54 -6.74
CA VAL A 657 3.83 7.59 -7.59
C VAL A 657 3.92 8.93 -6.87
N GLY A 658 3.47 9.01 -5.62
CA GLY A 658 3.52 10.25 -4.83
C GLY A 658 4.92 10.85 -4.75
N PRO A 659 5.92 10.11 -4.23
CA PRO A 659 7.29 10.62 -4.12
C PRO A 659 7.95 10.97 -5.47
N PHE A 660 7.58 10.28 -6.55
CA PHE A 660 8.05 10.64 -7.89
C PHE A 660 7.43 11.95 -8.38
N GLN A 661 6.14 12.19 -8.14
CA GLN A 661 5.50 13.48 -8.44
C GLN A 661 6.14 14.62 -7.64
N ASP A 662 6.37 14.43 -6.33
CA ASP A 662 7.02 15.42 -5.48
C ASP A 662 8.43 15.78 -5.98
N TRP A 663 9.21 14.76 -6.38
CA TRP A 663 10.54 14.98 -6.96
C TRP A 663 10.46 15.68 -8.32
N LYS A 664 9.51 15.29 -9.17
CA LYS A 664 9.27 15.86 -10.50
C LYS A 664 8.90 17.35 -10.43
N GLU A 665 8.04 17.74 -9.50
CA GLU A 665 7.63 19.13 -9.29
C GLU A 665 8.81 20.04 -8.91
N GLY A 666 9.74 19.55 -8.08
CA GLY A 666 10.95 20.28 -7.72
C GLY A 666 12.02 20.31 -8.83
N LEU A 667 12.05 19.30 -9.71
CA LEU A 667 13.03 19.17 -10.77
C LEU A 667 12.83 20.16 -11.94
N PHE A 668 11.60 20.29 -12.44
CA PHE A 668 11.34 21.06 -13.67
C PHE A 668 11.81 22.53 -13.64
N PRO A 669 11.68 23.28 -12.53
CA PRO A 669 12.26 24.61 -12.39
C PRO A 669 13.78 24.63 -12.64
N LYS A 670 14.51 23.62 -12.15
CA LYS A 670 15.96 23.50 -12.32
C LYS A 670 16.35 23.10 -13.73
N LEU A 671 15.56 22.26 -14.40
CA LEU A 671 15.79 21.93 -15.81
C LEU A 671 15.62 23.16 -16.72
N ARG A 672 14.62 24.00 -16.45
CA ARG A 672 14.40 25.24 -17.21
C ARG A 672 15.55 26.23 -17.05
N GLU A 673 16.00 26.42 -15.81
CA GLU A 673 17.15 27.26 -15.48
C GLU A 673 18.42 26.77 -16.23
N ALA A 674 18.71 25.47 -16.13
CA ALA A 674 19.88 24.86 -16.76
C ALA A 674 19.84 24.88 -18.31
N ALA A 675 18.64 24.75 -18.91
CA ALA A 675 18.46 24.80 -20.36
C ALA A 675 18.38 26.23 -20.92
N GLY A 676 18.45 27.26 -20.08
CA GLY A 676 18.33 28.66 -20.50
C GLY A 676 16.96 28.99 -21.11
N VAL A 677 15.90 28.35 -20.62
CA VAL A 677 14.51 28.64 -21.05
C VAL A 677 14.08 29.96 -20.44
N THR A 678 14.06 31.03 -21.25
CA THR A 678 13.57 32.36 -20.87
C THR A 678 12.07 32.54 -21.15
N ALA A 679 11.49 31.70 -22.00
CA ALA A 679 10.07 31.71 -22.33
C ALA A 679 9.22 31.34 -21.09
N ALA A 680 8.11 32.04 -20.85
CA ALA A 680 7.17 31.70 -19.79
C ALA A 680 6.67 30.25 -19.96
N VAL A 681 6.44 29.53 -18.86
CA VAL A 681 5.76 28.21 -18.88
C VAL A 681 4.43 28.42 -19.62
N LYS A 682 4.27 27.88 -20.82
CA LYS A 682 2.93 27.67 -21.39
C LYS A 682 2.34 26.50 -20.61
N THR A 683 1.80 26.81 -19.44
CA THR A 683 0.69 26.03 -18.91
C THR A 683 -0.35 26.09 -20.01
N GLU A 684 -0.81 24.94 -20.55
CA GLU A 684 -2.04 24.97 -21.33
C GLU A 684 -3.04 25.73 -20.45
N GLU A 685 -3.40 26.93 -20.88
CA GLU A 685 -4.38 27.72 -20.16
C GLU A 685 -5.63 26.85 -20.16
N MET A 686 -6.04 26.44 -18.96
CA MET A 686 -7.32 25.80 -18.73
C MET A 686 -8.36 26.53 -19.57
N GLN A 687 -8.94 25.84 -20.56
CA GLN A 687 -9.93 26.48 -21.40
C GLN A 687 -11.26 26.40 -20.66
N VAL A 688 -11.80 27.57 -20.36
CA VAL A 688 -13.13 27.73 -19.78
C VAL A 688 -14.02 28.33 -20.86
N GLU A 689 -14.83 27.49 -21.50
CA GLU A 689 -15.84 27.98 -22.45
C GLU A 689 -17.10 28.38 -21.66
N ILE A 690 -17.51 29.65 -21.79
CA ILE A 690 -18.67 30.19 -21.11
C ILE A 690 -19.84 30.26 -22.08
N THR A 691 -20.90 29.49 -21.85
CA THR A 691 -22.11 29.45 -22.71
C THR A 691 -23.38 29.83 -21.93
N GLN A 692 -24.40 30.33 -22.64
CA GLN A 692 -25.73 30.63 -22.08
C GLN A 692 -26.65 29.40 -22.17
N PRO A 693 -27.60 29.22 -21.23
CA PRO A 693 -28.12 27.90 -20.90
C PRO A 693 -29.17 27.32 -21.88
N GLU A 694 -28.99 26.04 -22.22
CA GLU A 694 -30.08 25.05 -22.34
C GLU A 694 -29.88 23.98 -21.26
N THR A 695 -30.93 23.71 -20.49
CA THR A 695 -30.90 23.00 -19.20
C THR A 695 -30.49 21.52 -19.30
N PRO A 696 -29.46 21.07 -18.55
CA PRO A 696 -29.26 19.66 -18.23
C PRO A 696 -29.53 19.40 -16.74
N SER A 697 -30.28 18.33 -16.48
CA SER A 697 -30.62 17.83 -15.16
C SER A 697 -29.61 16.79 -14.66
N LYS A 698 -29.35 16.85 -13.34
CA LYS A 698 -28.70 15.86 -12.47
C LYS A 698 -27.19 15.68 -12.62
N LEU A 699 -26.46 15.98 -11.54
CA LEU A 699 -25.13 15.44 -11.23
C LEU A 699 -24.81 15.55 -9.73
N ALA A 700 -24.57 14.40 -9.10
CA ALA A 700 -23.63 14.21 -8.01
C ALA A 700 -23.29 12.71 -7.99
N GLY A 701 -21.98 12.42 -8.05
CA GLY A 701 -21.43 11.08 -8.08
C GLY A 701 -21.80 10.24 -6.85
N GLU A 702 -21.69 8.94 -7.05
CA GLU A 702 -22.07 7.89 -6.13
C GLU A 702 -21.31 8.02 -4.78
N GLU A 703 -22.04 7.78 -3.67
CA GLU A 703 -21.63 7.79 -2.24
C GLU A 703 -21.81 9.05 -1.37
N VAL A 704 -22.40 10.16 -1.84
CA VAL A 704 -22.81 11.26 -0.94
C VAL A 704 -24.32 11.23 -0.68
N SER A 705 -24.70 11.06 0.59
CA SER A 705 -26.11 11.02 1.01
C SER A 705 -26.64 12.38 1.46
N GLU A 706 -27.94 12.64 1.31
CA GLU A 706 -28.59 13.88 1.77
C GLU A 706 -29.27 13.66 3.14
N GLY A 707 -28.75 14.31 4.19
CA GLY A 707 -29.41 14.43 5.49
C GLY A 707 -30.36 15.64 5.55
N LEU A 708 -31.28 15.63 6.50
CA LEU A 708 -32.23 16.72 6.76
C LEU A 708 -31.94 17.37 8.12
N VAL A 709 -31.72 18.68 8.15
CA VAL A 709 -31.50 19.44 9.38
C VAL A 709 -32.82 19.54 10.15
N LEU A 710 -32.85 19.03 11.38
CA LEU A 710 -34.01 19.08 12.27
C LEU A 710 -33.96 20.29 13.22
N ALA A 711 -32.77 20.59 13.75
CA ALA A 711 -32.53 21.69 14.68
C ALA A 711 -31.11 22.24 14.52
N ASN A 712 -30.90 23.52 14.86
CA ASN A 712 -29.60 24.19 14.82
C ASN A 712 -29.56 25.30 15.87
N ASP A 713 -29.15 24.95 17.09
CA ASP A 713 -29.26 25.79 18.28
C ASP A 713 -27.91 26.39 18.69
N VAL A 714 -27.94 27.63 19.16
CA VAL A 714 -26.78 28.29 19.77
C VAL A 714 -26.68 27.86 21.24
N VAL A 715 -25.63 27.10 21.56
CA VAL A 715 -25.39 26.54 22.91
C VAL A 715 -24.38 27.33 23.73
N ALA A 716 -23.58 28.20 23.11
CA ALA A 716 -22.79 29.22 23.81
C ALA A 716 -22.55 30.44 22.91
N LYS A 717 -22.65 31.65 23.47
CA LYS A 717 -22.59 32.91 22.72
C LYS A 717 -21.16 33.46 22.58
N LYS A 718 -20.95 34.36 21.61
CA LYS A 718 -19.66 34.97 21.26
C LYS A 718 -18.98 35.79 22.39
N GLY A 719 -19.70 36.15 23.45
CA GLY A 719 -19.22 37.05 24.51
C GLY A 719 -17.99 36.55 25.28
N TYR A 720 -17.81 35.23 25.37
CA TYR A 720 -16.74 34.59 26.15
C TYR A 720 -15.85 33.66 25.31
N GLY A 721 -16.05 33.58 23.99
CA GLY A 721 -15.30 32.73 23.06
C GLY A 721 -15.95 32.62 21.69
N PRO A 722 -15.52 31.67 20.83
CA PRO A 722 -16.27 31.40 19.61
C PRO A 722 -17.70 30.95 19.96
N GLU A 723 -18.68 31.36 19.15
CA GLU A 723 -20.05 30.87 19.25
C GLU A 723 -20.03 29.35 19.07
N LYS A 724 -20.72 28.61 19.94
CA LYS A 724 -20.83 27.15 19.86
C LYS A 724 -22.25 26.78 19.51
N ARG A 725 -22.41 25.80 18.62
CA ARG A 725 -23.71 25.34 18.13
C ARG A 725 -23.87 23.85 18.25
N GLN A 726 -25.13 23.44 18.33
CA GLN A 726 -25.57 22.07 18.22
C GLN A 726 -26.51 21.95 17.01
N ILE A 727 -26.23 21.02 16.11
CA ILE A 727 -27.08 20.76 14.95
C ILE A 727 -27.53 19.30 14.95
N ASP A 728 -28.82 19.07 14.78
CA ASP A 728 -29.43 17.74 14.67
C ASP A 728 -29.75 17.44 13.21
N ILE A 729 -29.23 16.34 12.68
CA ILE A 729 -29.37 15.95 11.27
C ILE A 729 -30.03 14.57 11.21
N LEU A 730 -31.22 14.49 10.62
CA LEU A 730 -31.85 13.22 10.26
C LEU A 730 -31.08 12.60 9.09
N LEU A 731 -30.51 11.44 9.32
CA LEU A 731 -29.77 10.69 8.31
C LEU A 731 -30.73 9.93 7.39
N PRO A 732 -30.33 9.70 6.12
CA PRO A 732 -31.12 8.88 5.20
C PRO A 732 -31.40 7.48 5.76
N PRO A 733 -32.52 6.83 5.36
CA PRO A 733 -32.85 5.48 5.82
C PRO A 733 -31.73 4.49 5.53
N GLY A 734 -31.37 3.68 6.53
CA GLY A 734 -30.30 2.67 6.43
C GLY A 734 -28.89 3.19 6.70
N VAL A 735 -28.70 4.49 7.00
CA VAL A 735 -27.41 5.01 7.47
C VAL A 735 -27.27 4.75 8.97
N GLU A 736 -26.30 3.92 9.33
CA GLU A 736 -25.96 3.59 10.71
C GLU A 736 -24.71 4.35 11.19
N TYR A 737 -24.65 4.64 12.49
CA TYR A 737 -23.46 5.15 13.16
C TYR A 737 -23.40 4.60 14.59
N SER A 738 -22.23 4.64 15.21
CA SER A 738 -22.01 4.31 16.62
C SER A 738 -21.42 5.50 17.38
N SER A 739 -21.63 5.60 18.70
CA SER A 739 -21.05 6.67 19.52
C SER A 739 -19.53 6.72 19.37
N GLY A 740 -18.97 7.89 19.08
CA GLY A 740 -17.54 8.06 18.75
C GLY A 740 -17.20 8.05 17.25
N ASP A 741 -18.17 7.83 16.37
CA ASP A 741 -18.00 8.04 14.92
C ASP A 741 -18.03 9.52 14.54
N TYR A 742 -17.63 9.81 13.31
CA TYR A 742 -17.67 11.15 12.73
C TYR A 742 -18.78 11.26 11.68
N LEU A 743 -19.38 12.43 11.58
CA LEU A 743 -20.15 12.83 10.41
C LEU A 743 -19.28 13.76 9.56
N ALA A 744 -18.98 13.33 8.33
CA ALA A 744 -18.29 14.16 7.35
C ALA A 744 -19.33 14.98 6.59
N ILE A 745 -19.17 16.31 6.60
CA ILE A 745 -20.04 17.28 5.95
C ILE A 745 -19.33 17.83 4.72
N GLN A 746 -19.96 17.75 3.56
CA GLN A 746 -19.52 18.51 2.38
C GLN A 746 -20.06 19.94 2.49
N PRO A 747 -19.20 20.96 2.73
CA PRO A 747 -19.69 22.31 2.93
C PRO A 747 -19.89 23.05 1.60
N PHE A 748 -20.43 24.26 1.69
CA PHE A 748 -20.47 25.22 0.59
C PHE A 748 -19.74 26.50 0.97
N ASN A 749 -19.07 27.12 -0.01
CA ASN A 749 -18.47 28.43 0.19
C ASN A 749 -19.55 29.48 0.54
N PRO A 750 -19.23 30.48 1.39
CA PRO A 750 -20.16 31.54 1.73
C PRO A 750 -20.62 32.31 0.48
N ARG A 751 -21.92 32.63 0.40
CA ARG A 751 -22.50 33.36 -0.74
C ARG A 751 -21.77 34.66 -1.05
N GLU A 752 -21.27 35.35 -0.02
CA GLU A 752 -20.51 36.58 -0.19
C GLU A 752 -19.17 36.36 -0.90
N SER A 753 -18.42 35.31 -0.52
CA SER A 753 -17.17 34.92 -1.18
C SER A 753 -17.40 34.53 -2.64
N VAL A 754 -18.47 33.76 -2.90
CA VAL A 754 -18.86 33.40 -4.28
C VAL A 754 -19.20 34.64 -5.10
N ARG A 755 -19.98 35.58 -4.55
CA ARG A 755 -20.31 36.84 -5.22
C ARG A 755 -19.08 37.70 -5.50
N ARG A 756 -18.10 37.74 -4.59
CA ARG A 756 -16.83 38.44 -4.81
C ARG A 756 -16.08 37.88 -6.01
N VAL A 757 -15.95 36.55 -6.11
CA VAL A 757 -15.36 35.88 -7.29
C VAL A 757 -16.12 36.25 -8.57
N LEU A 758 -17.45 36.07 -8.58
CA LEU A 758 -18.26 36.36 -9.76
C LEU A 758 -18.17 37.83 -10.19
N ASN A 759 -18.21 38.76 -9.24
CA ASN A 759 -18.08 40.19 -9.52
C ASN A 759 -16.68 40.55 -10.03
N HIS A 760 -15.62 39.99 -9.44
CA HIS A 760 -14.24 40.26 -9.85
C HIS A 760 -14.00 39.85 -11.31
N PHE A 761 -14.51 38.68 -11.71
CA PHE A 761 -14.35 38.17 -13.08
C PHE A 761 -15.49 38.57 -14.04
N GLY A 762 -16.47 39.36 -13.59
CA GLY A 762 -17.60 39.80 -14.43
C GLY A 762 -18.53 38.68 -14.89
N LEU A 763 -18.69 37.62 -14.09
CA LEU A 763 -19.45 36.41 -14.42
C LEU A 763 -20.88 36.49 -13.88
N HIS A 764 -21.86 36.11 -14.70
CA HIS A 764 -23.24 35.94 -14.25
C HIS A 764 -23.38 34.63 -13.44
N PRO A 765 -24.16 34.57 -12.34
CA PRO A 765 -24.33 33.35 -11.55
C PRO A 765 -24.82 32.14 -12.37
N ASP A 766 -25.67 32.39 -13.37
CA ASP A 766 -26.25 31.35 -14.23
C ASP A 766 -25.37 31.00 -15.45
N ALA A 767 -24.15 31.53 -15.54
CA ALA A 767 -23.24 31.20 -16.62
C ALA A 767 -22.82 29.72 -16.54
N LEU A 768 -22.83 29.01 -17.67
CA LEU A 768 -22.28 27.66 -17.76
C LEU A 768 -20.80 27.73 -18.12
N VAL A 769 -20.00 26.88 -17.50
CA VAL A 769 -18.57 26.73 -17.74
C VAL A 769 -18.26 25.29 -18.11
N THR A 770 -17.54 25.10 -19.22
CA THR A 770 -16.92 23.81 -19.57
C THR A 770 -15.43 23.93 -19.33
N VAL A 771 -14.88 23.12 -18.43
CA VAL A 771 -13.45 23.11 -18.10
C VAL A 771 -12.77 21.96 -18.83
N SER A 772 -11.82 22.28 -19.70
CA SER A 772 -10.99 21.30 -20.43
C SER A 772 -9.49 21.65 -20.31
N GLY A 773 -8.62 20.71 -20.72
CA GLY A 773 -7.16 20.92 -20.68
C GLY A 773 -6.53 20.95 -19.29
N THR A 774 -7.18 20.37 -18.27
CA THR A 774 -6.63 20.26 -16.89
C THR A 774 -6.58 18.81 -16.43
N THR A 775 -5.62 18.46 -15.57
CA THR A 775 -5.58 17.15 -14.86
C THR A 775 -6.38 17.17 -13.56
N LYS A 776 -6.93 18.33 -13.17
CA LYS A 776 -7.70 18.51 -11.93
C LYS A 776 -9.14 18.05 -12.07
N GLU A 777 -9.39 16.80 -11.73
CA GLU A 777 -10.72 16.16 -11.84
C GLU A 777 -11.85 16.93 -11.12
N HIS A 778 -11.57 17.59 -9.98
CA HIS A 778 -12.57 18.36 -9.24
C HIS A 778 -13.13 19.59 -10.01
N LEU A 779 -12.42 20.05 -11.05
CA LEU A 779 -12.86 21.15 -11.91
C LEU A 779 -13.66 20.66 -13.12
N LYS A 780 -13.60 19.36 -13.43
CA LYS A 780 -14.30 18.76 -14.57
C LYS A 780 -15.70 18.31 -14.19
N SER A 781 -16.60 18.29 -15.17
CA SER A 781 -17.86 17.56 -15.05
C SER A 781 -17.60 16.06 -15.23
N HIS A 782 -18.40 15.22 -14.57
CA HIS A 782 -18.29 13.76 -14.65
C HIS A 782 -18.36 13.23 -16.10
N ASN A 783 -19.06 13.97 -16.97
CA ASN A 783 -19.21 13.64 -18.40
C ASN A 783 -18.48 14.63 -19.32
N GLY A 784 -17.62 15.50 -18.78
CA GLY A 784 -16.96 16.58 -19.53
C GLY A 784 -17.88 17.71 -20.04
N GLY A 785 -19.17 17.69 -19.69
CA GLY A 785 -20.15 18.70 -20.10
C GLY A 785 -20.14 19.99 -19.25
N PRO A 786 -20.97 21.00 -19.63
CA PRO A 786 -21.05 22.29 -18.94
C PRO A 786 -21.57 22.17 -17.49
N ILE A 787 -21.06 23.00 -16.58
CA ILE A 787 -21.49 23.12 -15.18
C ILE A 787 -21.84 24.58 -14.90
N LEU A 788 -22.82 24.86 -14.02
CA LEU A 788 -23.06 26.22 -13.54
C LEU A 788 -21.82 26.76 -12.81
N VAL A 789 -21.33 27.94 -13.21
CA VAL A 789 -20.19 28.59 -12.55
C VAL A 789 -20.45 28.80 -11.06
N TYR A 790 -21.70 29.11 -10.71
CA TYR A 790 -22.11 29.22 -9.32
C TYR A 790 -21.95 27.90 -8.57
N GLU A 791 -22.29 26.75 -9.17
CA GLU A 791 -22.08 25.43 -8.55
C GLU A 791 -20.59 25.13 -8.40
N LEU A 792 -19.79 25.34 -9.44
CA LEU A 792 -18.35 25.09 -9.44
C LEU A 792 -17.66 25.84 -8.28
N ILE A 793 -17.90 27.15 -8.19
CA ILE A 793 -17.31 28.02 -7.16
C ILE A 793 -17.90 27.75 -5.77
N THR A 794 -19.17 27.37 -5.67
CA THR A 794 -19.81 27.13 -4.38
C THR A 794 -19.40 25.80 -3.76
N ALA A 795 -19.24 24.74 -4.56
CA ALA A 795 -19.22 23.36 -4.06
C ALA A 795 -17.91 22.58 -4.33
N ARG A 796 -17.03 23.05 -5.22
CA ARG A 796 -15.89 22.23 -5.69
C ARG A 796 -14.51 22.78 -5.37
N VAL A 797 -14.37 24.08 -5.10
CA VAL A 797 -13.08 24.74 -4.88
C VAL A 797 -13.01 25.44 -3.52
N GLU A 798 -11.83 25.55 -2.94
CA GLU A 798 -11.59 26.23 -1.66
C GLU A 798 -11.16 27.69 -1.88
N LEU A 799 -12.01 28.64 -1.47
CA LEU A 799 -11.78 30.07 -1.70
C LEU A 799 -11.05 30.75 -0.54
N ALA A 800 -11.08 30.16 0.65
CA ALA A 800 -10.73 30.83 1.90
C ALA A 800 -9.30 30.50 2.39
N ASN A 801 -8.54 29.74 1.60
CA ASN A 801 -7.14 29.42 1.90
C ASN A 801 -6.26 30.67 1.72
N PRO A 802 -5.30 30.91 2.64
CA PRO A 802 -4.26 31.91 2.40
C PRO A 802 -3.50 31.59 1.11
N ALA A 803 -3.24 32.62 0.31
CA ALA A 803 -2.43 32.50 -0.89
C ALA A 803 -1.03 32.02 -0.50
N SER A 804 -0.54 30.99 -1.18
CA SER A 804 0.82 30.52 -1.00
C SER A 804 1.82 31.57 -1.49
N GLN A 805 3.03 31.56 -0.94
CA GLN A 805 4.11 32.47 -1.34
C GLN A 805 4.34 32.45 -2.86
N ARG A 806 4.23 31.26 -3.48
CA ARG A 806 4.30 31.09 -4.93
C ARG A 806 3.15 31.77 -5.66
N GLN A 807 1.91 31.64 -5.18
CA GLN A 807 0.76 32.32 -5.76
C GLN A 807 0.91 33.84 -5.69
N VAL A 808 1.38 34.40 -4.56
CA VAL A 808 1.67 35.84 -4.42
C VAL A 808 2.71 36.29 -5.45
N ALA A 809 3.78 35.53 -5.63
CA ALA A 809 4.81 35.82 -6.65
C ALA A 809 4.26 35.73 -8.09
N THR A 810 3.33 34.81 -8.36
CA THR A 810 2.64 34.73 -9.66
C THR A 810 1.75 35.95 -9.90
N LEU A 811 0.99 36.40 -8.88
CA LEU A 811 0.21 37.64 -8.97
C LEU A 811 1.11 38.87 -9.20
N ALA A 812 2.28 38.91 -8.55
CA ALA A 812 3.26 39.98 -8.74
C ALA A 812 3.72 40.07 -10.21
N ALA A 813 4.02 38.92 -10.82
CA ALA A 813 4.43 38.82 -12.22
C ALA A 813 3.33 39.23 -13.22
N LEU A 814 2.05 39.14 -12.82
CA LEU A 814 0.88 39.53 -13.62
C LEU A 814 0.38 40.95 -13.33
N SER A 815 1.06 41.67 -12.43
CA SER A 815 0.75 43.05 -12.02
C SER A 815 1.69 44.05 -12.67
N SER A 816 1.41 45.34 -12.57
CA SER A 816 2.28 46.39 -13.13
C SER A 816 2.48 47.57 -12.17
N GLY A 817 3.58 48.29 -12.35
CA GLY A 817 3.92 49.47 -11.55
C GLY A 817 4.10 49.15 -10.06
N SER A 818 3.58 50.02 -9.19
CA SER A 818 3.73 49.92 -7.73
C SER A 818 3.09 48.67 -7.11
N ASP A 819 2.10 48.07 -7.78
CA ASP A 819 1.42 46.86 -7.29
C ASP A 819 2.32 45.63 -7.41
N ALA A 820 3.04 45.51 -8.52
CA ALA A 820 3.99 44.41 -8.75
C ALA A 820 5.12 44.44 -7.70
N GLU A 821 5.69 45.63 -7.44
CA GLU A 821 6.74 45.81 -6.42
C GLU A 821 6.24 45.43 -5.01
N ARG A 822 5.02 45.84 -4.65
CA ARG A 822 4.41 45.51 -3.36
C ARG A 822 4.10 44.01 -3.24
N LEU A 823 3.59 43.37 -4.29
CA LEU A 823 3.34 41.93 -4.28
C LEU A 823 4.65 41.12 -4.20
N TYR A 824 5.72 41.54 -4.87
CA TYR A 824 7.04 40.90 -4.69
C TYR A 824 7.58 41.08 -3.27
N TYR A 825 7.40 42.26 -2.67
CA TYR A 825 7.74 42.50 -1.27
C TYR A 825 6.94 41.58 -0.32
N LEU A 826 5.62 41.45 -0.54
CA LEU A 826 4.76 40.53 0.21
C LEU A 826 5.12 39.05 0.01
N ALA A 827 5.67 38.69 -1.16
CA ALA A 827 6.11 37.34 -1.47
C ALA A 827 7.51 37.01 -0.92
N SER A 828 8.23 37.97 -0.33
CA SER A 828 9.56 37.73 0.25
C SER A 828 9.51 36.84 1.51
N ASP A 829 10.55 36.04 1.73
CA ASP A 829 10.64 35.13 2.89
C ASP A 829 10.49 35.87 4.24
N GLU A 830 10.95 37.12 4.30
CA GLU A 830 10.88 37.95 5.50
C GLU A 830 9.44 38.42 5.80
N HIS A 831 8.65 38.74 4.77
CA HIS A 831 7.37 39.44 4.96
C HIS A 831 6.15 38.54 4.73
N TYR A 832 6.27 37.48 3.92
CA TYR A 832 5.18 36.56 3.63
C TYR A 832 4.52 35.96 4.90
N PRO A 833 5.28 35.47 5.91
CA PRO A 833 4.67 34.89 7.10
C PRO A 833 3.76 35.87 7.85
N THR A 834 4.20 37.11 8.05
CA THR A 834 3.48 38.11 8.87
C THR A 834 2.47 38.94 8.09
N SER A 835 2.72 39.16 6.79
CA SER A 835 1.93 40.08 5.97
C SER A 835 0.87 39.38 5.11
N VAL A 836 1.04 38.09 4.81
CA VAL A 836 0.11 37.30 3.99
C VAL A 836 -0.46 36.14 4.78
N LEU A 837 0.39 35.27 5.34
CA LEU A 837 -0.03 34.02 5.97
C LEU A 837 -0.77 34.25 7.30
N GLU A 838 -0.18 34.99 8.24
CA GLU A 838 -0.81 35.36 9.52
C GLU A 838 -2.07 36.22 9.31
N LYS A 839 -2.05 37.08 8.28
CA LYS A 839 -3.18 37.93 7.92
C LYS A 839 -4.26 37.22 7.09
N ARG A 840 -3.99 35.99 6.64
CA ARG A 840 -4.86 35.12 5.85
C ARG A 840 -5.34 35.71 4.53
N PHE A 841 -4.50 36.45 3.82
CA PHE A 841 -4.84 36.96 2.48
C PHE A 841 -5.05 35.81 1.50
N SER A 842 -6.25 35.65 0.95
CA SER A 842 -6.51 34.70 -0.14
C SER A 842 -6.04 35.26 -1.49
N VAL A 843 -6.00 34.41 -2.52
CA VAL A 843 -5.73 34.84 -3.89
C VAL A 843 -6.73 35.92 -4.34
N LEU A 844 -8.01 35.77 -3.97
CA LEU A 844 -9.05 36.75 -4.31
C LEU A 844 -8.84 38.09 -3.59
N ASP A 845 -8.47 38.07 -2.31
CA ASP A 845 -8.19 39.31 -1.56
C ASP A 845 -7.06 40.10 -2.22
N LEU A 846 -5.97 39.42 -2.60
CA LEU A 846 -4.85 40.05 -3.28
C LEU A 846 -5.25 40.58 -4.66
N LEU A 847 -6.09 39.87 -5.41
CA LEU A 847 -6.59 40.35 -6.71
C LEU A 847 -7.47 41.62 -6.58
N GLU A 848 -8.25 41.75 -5.51
CA GLU A 848 -9.07 42.92 -5.26
C GLU A 848 -8.25 44.14 -4.80
N ASP A 849 -7.21 43.90 -3.99
CA ASP A 849 -6.30 44.94 -3.49
C ASP A 849 -5.31 45.43 -4.57
N PHE A 850 -4.85 44.54 -5.45
CA PHE A 850 -3.86 44.83 -6.49
C PHE A 850 -4.52 44.80 -7.88
N ARG A 851 -5.32 45.84 -8.17
CA ARG A 851 -6.17 45.92 -9.37
C ARG A 851 -5.42 45.93 -10.70
N SER A 852 -4.12 46.22 -10.70
CA SER A 852 -3.30 46.10 -11.92
C SER A 852 -3.01 44.63 -12.30
N CYS A 853 -3.23 43.67 -11.40
CA CYS A 853 -3.08 42.25 -11.67
C CYS A 853 -4.11 41.77 -12.70
N LYS A 854 -3.65 41.20 -13.82
CA LYS A 854 -4.51 40.67 -14.88
C LYS A 854 -4.53 39.14 -14.89
N LEU A 855 -5.13 38.55 -13.85
CA LEU A 855 -5.35 37.10 -13.80
C LEU A 855 -6.66 36.72 -14.52
N THR A 856 -6.63 35.67 -15.34
CA THR A 856 -7.83 35.14 -15.99
C THR A 856 -8.63 34.26 -15.02
N PHE A 857 -9.92 34.06 -15.28
CA PHE A 857 -10.74 33.16 -14.45
C PHE A 857 -10.25 31.70 -14.48
N ALA A 858 -9.74 31.26 -15.63
CA ALA A 858 -9.12 29.95 -15.79
C ALA A 858 -7.87 29.78 -14.92
N ALA A 859 -6.95 30.76 -14.96
CA ALA A 859 -5.75 30.74 -14.13
C ALA A 859 -6.10 30.85 -12.63
N TYR A 860 -7.16 31.57 -12.29
CA TYR A 860 -7.69 31.61 -10.93
C TYR A 860 -8.19 30.24 -10.47
N LEU A 861 -9.02 29.56 -11.25
CA LEU A 861 -9.50 28.21 -10.94
C LEU A 861 -8.35 27.21 -10.77
N ASP A 862 -7.33 27.31 -11.61
CA ASP A 862 -6.14 26.45 -11.49
C ASP A 862 -5.36 26.70 -10.19
N MET A 863 -5.42 27.89 -9.60
CA MET A 863 -4.78 28.15 -8.30
C MET A 863 -5.56 27.56 -7.12
N LEU A 864 -6.82 27.14 -7.29
CA LEU A 864 -7.65 26.70 -6.18
C LEU A 864 -7.50 25.20 -5.87
N ALA A 865 -7.55 24.88 -4.58
CA ALA A 865 -7.61 23.51 -4.10
C ALA A 865 -9.06 22.98 -4.14
N PRO A 866 -9.28 21.65 -4.18
CA PRO A 866 -10.61 21.09 -4.06
C PRO A 866 -11.25 21.38 -2.69
N LEU A 867 -12.56 21.60 -2.68
CA LEU A 867 -13.33 21.77 -1.44
C LEU A 867 -13.52 20.43 -0.72
N SER A 868 -12.82 20.24 0.39
CA SER A 868 -12.83 18.97 1.13
C SER A 868 -14.02 18.84 2.11
N PRO A 869 -14.54 17.62 2.35
CA PRO A 869 -15.45 17.35 3.46
C PRO A 869 -14.79 17.65 4.82
N ARG A 870 -15.56 18.19 5.77
CA ARG A 870 -15.09 18.46 7.15
C ARG A 870 -15.73 17.48 8.12
N GLN A 871 -14.90 16.99 9.04
CA GLN A 871 -15.31 15.96 9.99
C GLN A 871 -15.72 16.57 11.31
N TYR A 872 -16.79 16.03 11.90
CA TYR A 872 -17.28 16.42 13.21
C TYR A 872 -17.59 15.16 14.01
N SER A 873 -17.09 15.06 15.24
CA SER A 873 -17.42 13.96 16.15
C SER A 873 -18.91 13.98 16.46
N ILE A 874 -19.58 12.85 16.24
CA ILE A 874 -21.00 12.72 16.54
C ILE A 874 -21.19 12.77 18.05
N SER A 875 -22.10 13.63 18.48
CA SER A 875 -22.37 13.93 19.89
C SER A 875 -23.67 13.32 20.42
N SER A 876 -24.32 12.48 19.62
CA SER A 876 -25.49 11.68 20.00
C SER A 876 -25.17 10.18 20.02
N SER A 877 -25.95 9.40 20.75
CA SER A 877 -25.92 7.92 20.68
C SER A 877 -27.11 7.38 19.88
N PRO A 878 -26.90 6.40 18.97
CA PRO A 878 -28.01 5.73 18.29
C PRO A 878 -28.86 4.90 19.27
N LEU A 879 -28.26 4.40 20.37
CA LEU A 879 -28.93 3.57 21.38
C LEU A 879 -29.95 4.36 22.19
N ALA A 880 -29.67 5.64 22.46
CA ALA A 880 -30.60 6.53 23.15
C ALA A 880 -31.85 6.83 22.30
N GLN A 881 -31.75 6.76 20.97
CA GLN A 881 -32.84 7.07 20.05
C GLN A 881 -33.76 5.88 19.80
N THR A 882 -33.24 4.67 19.92
CA THR A 882 -34.04 3.43 19.85
C THR A 882 -34.95 3.27 21.08
N SER A 883 -34.63 3.87 22.24
CA SER A 883 -35.50 3.85 23.43
C SER A 883 -36.58 4.96 23.43
N LEU A 884 -36.33 6.09 22.75
CA LEU A 884 -37.24 7.24 22.59
C LEU A 884 -38.38 7.03 21.60
N ALA A 885 -38.34 5.96 20.79
CA ALA A 885 -39.39 5.62 19.82
C ALA A 885 -40.75 5.23 20.45
N SER A 886 -40.89 5.33 21.77
CA SER A 886 -42.16 5.17 22.51
C SER A 886 -42.88 6.49 22.80
N GLN A 887 -42.33 7.66 22.44
CA GLN A 887 -42.95 8.98 22.70
C GLN A 887 -42.97 9.90 21.45
N ASP A 888 -44.07 9.84 20.70
CA ASP A 888 -44.88 10.93 20.09
C ASP A 888 -44.23 12.23 19.56
N ARG A 889 -42.96 12.26 19.16
CA ARG A 889 -42.33 13.46 18.54
C ARG A 889 -42.05 13.38 17.05
N PHE A 890 -42.26 12.22 16.41
CA PHE A 890 -41.92 12.00 15.00
C PHE A 890 -43.14 11.92 14.05
N SER A 891 -44.38 12.04 14.55
CA SER A 891 -45.60 11.85 13.74
C SER A 891 -46.02 13.06 12.90
N SER A 892 -45.33 14.21 12.99
CA SER A 892 -45.80 15.47 12.37
C SER A 892 -45.11 15.89 11.07
N PHE A 893 -44.24 15.07 10.47
CA PHE A 893 -43.48 15.45 9.26
C PHE A 893 -43.67 14.52 8.05
N SER A 894 -44.84 13.91 7.90
CA SER A 894 -45.26 13.28 6.64
C SER A 894 -45.93 14.33 5.72
N SER A 895 -45.18 14.83 4.73
CA SER A 895 -45.78 15.59 3.63
C SER A 895 -46.63 14.67 2.74
N PRO A 896 -47.86 15.06 2.36
CA PRO A 896 -48.73 14.24 1.53
C PRO A 896 -48.39 14.42 0.04
N GLY A 897 -48.05 13.34 -0.66
CA GLY A 897 -47.88 13.41 -2.10
C GLY A 897 -47.38 12.15 -2.78
N THR A 898 -48.33 11.40 -3.33
CA THR A 898 -48.17 10.46 -4.48
C THR A 898 -47.44 9.15 -4.20
N PHE A 899 -48.16 8.12 -3.76
CA PHE A 899 -48.04 6.75 -4.30
C PHE A 899 -49.39 6.02 -4.16
N GLY A 900 -49.83 5.41 -5.25
CA GLY A 900 -51.09 4.67 -5.33
C GLY A 900 -50.99 3.29 -4.67
N ASN A 901 -52.16 2.79 -4.26
CA ASN A 901 -52.48 1.43 -3.81
C ASN A 901 -51.32 0.42 -3.75
N THR A 902 -50.78 0.22 -2.55
CA THR A 902 -50.03 -0.99 -2.17
C THR A 902 -50.79 -1.75 -1.09
N ASN A 903 -50.70 -3.08 -1.16
CA ASN A 903 -51.46 -4.04 -0.37
C ASN A 903 -51.01 -4.05 1.10
N GLU A 904 -51.87 -4.52 2.01
CA GLU A 904 -51.60 -4.66 3.45
C GLU A 904 -50.36 -5.51 3.79
N ALA A 905 -49.84 -6.32 2.86
CA ALA A 905 -48.61 -7.09 3.04
C ALA A 905 -47.32 -6.27 2.88
N ASP A 906 -47.38 -5.07 2.28
CA ASP A 906 -46.22 -4.18 2.11
C ASP A 906 -45.99 -3.28 3.34
N ARG A 907 -46.90 -3.28 4.32
CA ARG A 907 -46.77 -2.49 5.56
C ARG A 907 -45.79 -3.09 6.56
N GLU A 908 -45.59 -4.41 6.56
CA GLU A 908 -44.65 -5.08 7.48
C GLU A 908 -43.18 -4.99 7.00
N THR A 909 -42.93 -4.71 5.72
CA THR A 909 -41.57 -4.52 5.17
C THR A 909 -41.07 -3.08 5.22
N GLU A 910 -41.96 -2.09 5.36
CA GLU A 910 -41.58 -0.66 5.53
C GLU A 910 -41.20 -0.27 6.97
N GLU A 911 -41.59 -1.06 7.99
CA GLU A 911 -41.33 -0.73 9.40
C GLU A 911 -39.85 -0.90 9.84
N SER A 912 -38.98 -1.41 8.96
CA SER A 912 -37.63 -1.88 9.33
C SER A 912 -36.44 -0.99 8.89
N LYS A 913 -36.65 0.21 8.34
CA LYS A 913 -35.55 1.17 8.09
C LYS A 913 -35.78 2.49 8.82
N ARG A 914 -35.66 2.48 10.15
CA ARG A 914 -35.74 3.70 10.98
C ARG A 914 -34.56 4.62 10.65
N SER A 915 -34.84 5.88 10.31
CA SER A 915 -33.81 6.92 10.18
C SER A 915 -33.27 7.33 11.55
N LEU A 916 -31.95 7.47 11.66
CA LEU A 916 -31.27 7.95 12.87
C LEU A 916 -31.03 9.46 12.80
N VAL A 917 -30.97 10.13 13.95
CA VAL A 917 -30.54 11.52 14.06
C VAL A 917 -29.09 11.56 14.52
N ALA A 918 -28.21 12.26 13.80
CA ALA A 918 -26.86 12.57 14.25
C ALA A 918 -26.80 14.01 14.76
N THR A 919 -26.40 14.20 16.02
CA THR A 919 -26.16 15.52 16.60
C THR A 919 -24.69 15.88 16.49
N LEU A 920 -24.34 17.07 16.00
CA LEU A 920 -22.98 17.60 16.02
C LEU A 920 -22.87 18.79 16.98
N THR A 921 -21.77 18.85 17.72
CA THR A 921 -21.41 20.02 18.54
C THR A 921 -20.16 20.66 17.96
N TYR A 922 -20.20 21.95 17.62
CA TYR A 922 -19.09 22.59 16.92
C TYR A 922 -18.95 24.08 17.26
N ASP A 923 -17.73 24.59 17.07
CA ASP A 923 -17.42 26.01 17.16
C ASP A 923 -17.66 26.68 15.80
N VAL A 924 -18.34 27.81 15.79
CA VAL A 924 -18.42 28.70 14.64
C VAL A 924 -17.09 29.44 14.53
N HIS A 925 -16.23 28.96 13.63
CA HIS A 925 -14.87 29.48 13.51
C HIS A 925 -14.90 30.89 12.90
N GLN A 926 -14.50 31.86 13.71
CA GLN A 926 -14.31 33.25 13.29
C GLN A 926 -12.94 33.72 13.74
N ALA A 927 -12.19 34.34 12.84
CA ALA A 927 -10.92 34.99 13.14
C ALA A 927 -10.95 36.43 12.60
N PRO A 928 -10.13 37.35 13.10
CA PRO A 928 -9.93 38.63 12.43
C PRO A 928 -9.48 38.36 10.98
N SER A 929 -10.15 38.97 10.02
CA SER A 929 -9.65 39.04 8.66
C SER A 929 -8.98 40.39 8.48
N TYR A 930 -7.70 40.37 8.15
CA TYR A 930 -6.92 41.58 7.90
C TYR A 930 -6.84 41.90 6.40
N SER A 931 -7.62 41.19 5.59
CA SER A 931 -7.58 41.28 4.14
C SER A 931 -8.29 42.50 3.56
N HIS A 932 -9.29 43.08 4.24
CA HIS A 932 -9.97 44.30 3.76
C HIS A 932 -10.69 45.07 4.90
N PRO A 933 -10.69 46.42 4.92
CA PRO A 933 -11.33 47.23 5.97
C PRO A 933 -12.85 47.04 6.11
N THR A 934 -13.54 46.52 5.08
CA THR A 934 -15.00 46.28 5.10
C THR A 934 -15.39 44.86 5.53
N GLN A 935 -14.44 43.92 5.66
CA GLN A 935 -14.69 42.54 6.09
C GLN A 935 -13.71 42.17 7.20
N PRO A 936 -13.93 42.63 8.44
CA PRO A 936 -12.99 42.45 9.55
C PRO A 936 -12.93 41.02 10.11
N THR A 937 -13.71 40.08 9.57
CA THR A 937 -13.87 38.73 10.14
C THR A 937 -13.82 37.65 9.06
N PHE A 938 -12.89 36.73 9.22
CA PHE A 938 -12.76 35.49 8.48
C PHE A 938 -13.74 34.47 9.04
N HIS A 939 -14.39 33.73 8.14
CA HIS A 939 -15.40 32.73 8.47
C HIS A 939 -14.92 31.36 8.00
N GLY A 940 -14.81 30.39 8.92
CA GLY A 940 -14.51 29.01 8.54
C GLY A 940 -15.63 28.43 7.67
N VAL A 941 -15.28 27.87 6.51
CA VAL A 941 -16.24 27.47 5.47
C VAL A 941 -17.30 26.50 5.99
N ALA A 942 -16.89 25.37 6.57
CA ALA A 942 -17.83 24.35 7.05
C ALA A 942 -18.64 24.78 8.28
N SER A 943 -18.01 25.40 9.28
CA SER A 943 -18.72 25.82 10.50
C SER A 943 -19.69 26.98 10.26
N SER A 944 -19.36 27.89 9.34
CA SER A 944 -20.25 28.97 8.93
C SER A 944 -21.38 28.47 8.01
N HIS A 945 -21.09 27.50 7.13
CA HIS A 945 -22.11 26.80 6.36
C HIS A 945 -23.13 26.14 7.30
N LEU A 946 -22.66 25.31 8.25
CA LEU A 946 -23.52 24.68 9.26
C LEU A 946 -24.32 25.70 10.06
N ALA A 947 -23.70 26.79 10.52
CA ALA A 947 -24.39 27.84 11.28
C ALA A 947 -25.49 28.56 10.47
N SER A 948 -25.40 28.55 9.13
CA SER A 948 -26.40 29.17 8.25
C SER A 948 -27.61 28.28 7.96
N LEU A 949 -27.53 26.97 8.24
CA LEU A 949 -28.60 26.03 7.94
C LEU A 949 -29.79 26.21 8.90
N LEU A 950 -30.99 26.30 8.33
CA LEU A 950 -32.24 26.32 9.08
C LEU A 950 -32.85 24.92 9.15
N PRO A 951 -33.69 24.62 10.16
CA PRO A 951 -34.54 23.42 10.13
C PRO A 951 -35.25 23.25 8.78
N GLY A 952 -35.24 22.03 8.24
CA GLY A 952 -35.74 21.70 6.91
C GLY A 952 -34.70 21.79 5.79
N SER A 953 -33.50 22.32 6.05
CA SER A 953 -32.41 22.36 5.07
C SER A 953 -31.87 20.95 4.79
N LYS A 954 -31.52 20.68 3.53
CA LYS A 954 -30.77 19.48 3.16
C LYS A 954 -29.27 19.72 3.32
N ILE A 955 -28.56 18.70 3.79
CA ILE A 955 -27.11 18.73 3.97
C ILE A 955 -26.47 17.48 3.38
N ARG A 956 -25.36 17.66 2.66
CA ARG A 956 -24.59 16.56 2.07
C ARG A 956 -23.64 16.00 3.12
N CYS A 957 -23.84 14.75 3.51
CA CYS A 957 -23.04 14.12 4.55
C CYS A 957 -22.89 12.61 4.37
N PHE A 958 -21.86 12.05 5.02
CA PHE A 958 -21.67 10.61 5.16
C PHE A 958 -21.01 10.30 6.51
N VAL A 959 -21.31 9.12 7.06
CA VAL A 959 -20.72 8.65 8.32
C VAL A 959 -19.33 8.11 8.03
N ARG A 960 -18.33 8.57 8.77
CA ARG A 960 -17.00 7.97 8.77
C ARG A 960 -16.79 7.28 10.10
N ARG A 961 -16.59 5.96 10.04
CA ARG A 961 -16.29 5.16 11.22
C ARG A 961 -14.93 5.55 11.80
N THR A 962 -14.83 5.59 13.12
CA THR A 962 -13.53 5.84 13.78
C THR A 962 -12.57 4.67 13.56
N SER A 963 -11.36 4.96 13.09
CA SER A 963 -10.29 3.97 12.82
C SER A 963 -9.42 3.67 14.05
N ALA A 964 -9.65 4.36 15.16
CA ALA A 964 -8.99 4.18 16.45
C ALA A 964 -9.93 3.47 17.44
N PRO A 965 -9.44 2.87 18.54
CA PRO A 965 -10.28 2.31 19.60
C PRO A 965 -11.03 3.39 20.41
N PHE A 966 -11.46 4.50 19.82
CA PHE A 966 -12.15 5.61 20.49
C PHE A 966 -13.64 5.29 20.66
N ARG A 967 -13.89 4.31 21.53
CA ARG A 967 -15.21 3.76 21.86
C ARG A 967 -15.27 3.51 23.36
N LEU A 968 -16.49 3.45 23.90
CA LEU A 968 -16.71 2.84 25.21
C LEU A 968 -16.17 1.39 25.24
N PRO A 969 -15.77 0.88 26.41
CA PRO A 969 -15.48 -0.53 26.59
C PRO A 969 -16.70 -1.40 26.23
N ALA A 970 -16.46 -2.58 25.66
CA ALA A 970 -17.54 -3.52 25.31
C ALA A 970 -18.31 -4.00 26.53
N ASP A 971 -17.63 -4.19 27.66
CA ASP A 971 -18.27 -4.45 28.95
C ASP A 971 -18.67 -3.11 29.60
N PRO A 972 -19.97 -2.82 29.78
CA PRO A 972 -20.43 -1.59 30.41
C PRO A 972 -20.01 -1.45 31.87
N LEU A 973 -19.55 -2.53 32.52
CA LEU A 973 -19.00 -2.53 33.88
C LEU A 973 -17.53 -2.08 33.95
N THR A 974 -16.84 -1.98 32.82
CA THR A 974 -15.46 -1.46 32.80
C THR A 974 -15.46 0.03 33.13
N PRO A 975 -14.56 0.52 34.01
CA PRO A 975 -14.51 1.94 34.31
C PRO A 975 -14.04 2.78 33.12
N VAL A 976 -14.48 4.04 33.04
CA VAL A 976 -14.12 4.96 31.93
C VAL A 976 -13.71 6.32 32.47
N ILE A 977 -12.58 6.83 31.99
CA ILE A 977 -12.15 8.20 32.26
C ILE A 977 -12.26 8.99 30.96
N MET A 978 -13.07 10.04 30.95
CA MET A 978 -13.26 10.93 29.81
C MET A 978 -12.60 12.27 30.11
N ILE A 979 -11.83 12.79 29.17
CA ILE A 979 -11.08 14.04 29.29
C ILE A 979 -11.41 14.90 28.09
N ALA A 980 -12.04 16.04 28.31
CA ALA A 980 -12.50 16.91 27.24
C ALA A 980 -12.31 18.39 27.57
N ALA A 981 -12.17 19.22 26.53
CA ALA A 981 -12.23 20.67 26.67
C ALA A 981 -12.96 21.31 25.50
N GLY A 982 -13.80 22.32 25.79
CA GLY A 982 -14.60 23.03 24.78
C GLY A 982 -15.51 22.07 24.01
N THR A 983 -15.42 22.08 22.68
CA THR A 983 -16.17 21.20 21.77
C THR A 983 -15.71 19.74 21.79
N GLY A 984 -14.56 19.43 22.40
CA GLY A 984 -14.12 18.06 22.65
C GLY A 984 -15.08 17.25 23.53
N ILE A 985 -16.09 17.89 24.12
CA ILE A 985 -17.18 17.20 24.82
C ILE A 985 -18.11 16.43 23.87
N ALA A 986 -18.06 16.71 22.56
CA ALA A 986 -18.95 16.12 21.57
C ALA A 986 -19.04 14.58 21.69
N PRO A 987 -17.97 13.80 21.49
CA PRO A 987 -18.07 12.35 21.61
C PRO A 987 -18.30 11.89 23.06
N MET A 988 -17.88 12.66 24.06
CA MET A 988 -18.14 12.33 25.47
C MET A 988 -19.63 12.37 25.78
N ARG A 989 -20.37 13.33 25.22
CA ARG A 989 -21.83 13.37 25.31
C ARG A 989 -22.45 12.14 24.68
N ALA A 990 -21.99 11.70 23.50
CA ALA A 990 -22.50 10.48 22.86
C ALA A 990 -22.30 9.26 23.76
N PHE A 991 -21.11 9.10 24.34
CA PHE A 991 -20.83 8.02 25.28
C PHE A 991 -21.69 8.08 26.54
N LEU A 992 -21.93 9.27 27.09
CA LEU A 992 -22.80 9.44 28.25
C LEU A 992 -24.26 9.15 27.92
N GLN A 993 -24.75 9.54 26.74
CA GLN A 993 -26.07 9.16 26.26
C GLN A 993 -26.23 7.65 26.14
N GLU A 994 -25.21 6.97 25.60
CA GLU A 994 -25.21 5.51 25.46
C GLU A 994 -25.25 4.82 26.83
N ARG A 995 -24.42 5.27 27.77
CA ARG A 995 -24.41 4.76 29.15
C ARG A 995 -25.75 4.99 29.86
N ALA A 996 -26.35 6.17 29.70
CA ALA A 996 -27.66 6.48 30.26
C ALA A 996 -28.75 5.55 29.66
N ALA A 997 -28.71 5.29 28.35
CA ALA A 997 -29.63 4.37 27.69
C ALA A 997 -29.47 2.92 28.20
N ILE A 998 -28.23 2.46 28.43
CA ILE A 998 -27.94 1.15 29.03
C ILE A 998 -28.49 1.06 30.46
N ALA A 999 -28.31 2.10 31.27
CA ALA A 999 -28.82 2.16 32.63
C ALA A 999 -30.36 2.16 32.67
N ALA A 1000 -31.02 2.88 31.76
CA ALA A 1000 -32.48 2.93 31.66
C ALA A 1000 -33.09 1.59 31.19
N ALA A 1001 -32.38 0.84 30.34
CA ALA A 1001 -32.86 -0.43 29.80
C ALA A 1001 -32.74 -1.63 30.76
N ARG A 1002 -32.00 -1.51 31.87
CA ARG A 1002 -31.70 -2.64 32.78
C ARG A 1002 -32.29 -2.45 34.19
N PRO A 1003 -32.84 -3.52 34.81
CA PRO A 1003 -33.37 -3.43 36.17
C PRO A 1003 -32.24 -3.23 37.19
N GLY A 1004 -32.32 -2.15 37.98
CA GLY A 1004 -31.33 -1.83 39.03
C GLY A 1004 -30.61 -0.47 38.86
N GLY A 1005 -30.91 0.28 37.80
CA GLY A 1005 -30.35 1.62 37.55
C GLY A 1005 -28.84 1.62 37.28
N ALA A 1006 -28.24 2.81 37.16
CA ALA A 1006 -26.83 2.97 36.82
C ALA A 1006 -25.88 2.17 37.73
N SER A 1007 -26.14 2.15 39.04
CA SER A 1007 -25.28 1.53 40.06
C SER A 1007 -25.05 0.01 39.91
N LYS A 1008 -25.91 -0.71 39.17
CA LYS A 1008 -25.76 -2.16 38.95
C LYS A 1008 -25.37 -2.53 37.53
N CYS A 1009 -25.44 -1.56 36.61
CA CYS A 1009 -25.38 -1.82 35.18
C CYS A 1009 -24.22 -1.12 34.47
N LEU A 1010 -23.56 -0.18 35.16
CA LEU A 1010 -22.44 0.60 34.66
C LEU A 1010 -21.25 0.55 35.62
N GLY A 1011 -20.06 0.48 35.06
CA GLY A 1011 -18.81 0.72 35.78
C GLY A 1011 -18.64 2.20 36.11
N PRO A 1012 -17.77 2.56 37.08
CA PRO A 1012 -17.49 3.96 37.39
C PRO A 1012 -17.07 4.76 36.15
N ALA A 1013 -17.59 5.96 35.98
CA ALA A 1013 -17.14 6.87 34.94
C ALA A 1013 -16.86 8.26 35.49
N VAL A 1014 -15.75 8.87 35.08
CA VAL A 1014 -15.39 10.24 35.45
C VAL A 1014 -15.20 11.07 34.18
N LEU A 1015 -15.86 12.22 34.09
CA LEU A 1015 -15.65 13.20 33.03
C LEU A 1015 -14.90 14.41 33.59
N TYR A 1016 -13.65 14.58 33.15
CA TYR A 1016 -12.90 15.81 33.30
C TYR A 1016 -13.20 16.76 32.14
N TYR A 1017 -13.91 17.86 32.41
CA TYR A 1017 -14.33 18.82 31.39
C TYR A 1017 -13.78 20.23 31.62
N GLY A 1018 -13.14 20.80 30.60
CA GLY A 1018 -12.62 22.17 30.64
C GLY A 1018 -13.46 23.15 29.81
N CYS A 1019 -13.93 24.22 30.43
CA CYS A 1019 -14.54 25.36 29.75
C CYS A 1019 -14.10 26.69 30.38
N ARG A 1020 -14.66 27.81 29.95
CA ARG A 1020 -14.22 29.14 30.38
C ARG A 1020 -15.05 29.61 31.56
N ASP A 1021 -16.37 29.45 31.48
CA ASP A 1021 -17.33 29.97 32.45
C ASP A 1021 -18.55 29.04 32.58
N PHE A 1022 -19.10 28.99 33.80
CA PHE A 1022 -20.19 28.10 34.20
C PHE A 1022 -21.57 28.46 33.60
N GLU A 1023 -21.85 29.73 33.35
CA GLU A 1023 -23.11 30.18 32.77
C GLU A 1023 -23.02 30.37 31.25
N GLU A 1024 -21.84 30.69 30.74
CA GLU A 1024 -21.69 31.13 29.36
C GLU A 1024 -21.32 30.01 28.38
N ASP A 1025 -20.45 29.08 28.78
CA ASP A 1025 -19.94 28.05 27.86
C ASP A 1025 -19.73 26.65 28.45
N PHE A 1026 -20.38 26.36 29.59
CA PHE A 1026 -20.57 25.01 30.09
C PHE A 1026 -21.62 24.26 29.25
N LEU A 1027 -21.16 23.69 28.14
CA LEU A 1027 -22.00 22.93 27.23
C LEU A 1027 -22.70 21.76 27.94
N TYR A 1028 -23.99 21.56 27.65
CA TYR A 1028 -24.81 20.47 28.19
C TYR A 1028 -24.96 20.45 29.72
N LYS A 1029 -24.74 21.58 30.40
CA LYS A 1029 -24.78 21.73 31.86
C LYS A 1029 -25.92 20.95 32.53
N ASP A 1030 -27.17 21.19 32.13
CA ASP A 1030 -28.33 20.58 32.79
C ASP A 1030 -28.38 19.07 32.57
N GLN A 1031 -28.10 18.62 31.33
CA GLN A 1031 -28.08 17.21 30.97
C GLN A 1031 -26.94 16.45 31.68
N LEU A 1032 -25.75 17.04 31.76
CA LEU A 1032 -24.61 16.44 32.47
C LEU A 1032 -24.90 16.31 33.96
N LYS A 1033 -25.42 17.38 34.59
CA LYS A 1033 -25.80 17.35 36.02
C LYS A 1033 -26.90 16.33 36.31
N GLN A 1034 -27.85 16.17 35.40
CA GLN A 1034 -28.86 15.12 35.51
C GLN A 1034 -28.21 13.73 35.49
N TRP A 1035 -27.32 13.47 34.53
CA TRP A 1035 -26.60 12.19 34.45
C TRP A 1035 -25.68 11.93 35.64
N GLU A 1036 -25.16 12.97 36.28
CA GLU A 1036 -24.45 12.84 37.54
C GLU A 1036 -25.36 12.40 38.70
N GLN A 1037 -26.54 13.00 38.82
CA GLN A 1037 -27.54 12.60 39.83
C GLN A 1037 -28.07 11.18 39.59
N GLU A 1038 -28.17 10.76 38.33
CA GLU A 1038 -28.58 9.41 37.93
C GLU A 1038 -27.46 8.36 38.09
N GLY A 1039 -26.23 8.79 38.43
CA GLY A 1039 -25.07 7.91 38.62
C GLY A 1039 -24.44 7.40 37.32
N VAL A 1040 -24.72 8.01 36.17
CA VAL A 1040 -24.17 7.64 34.86
C VAL A 1040 -22.68 8.02 34.76
N VAL A 1041 -22.30 9.14 35.38
CA VAL A 1041 -20.95 9.71 35.40
C VAL A 1041 -20.72 10.60 36.62
N ARG A 1042 -19.49 10.74 37.09
CA ARG A 1042 -19.06 11.78 38.02
C ARG A 1042 -18.42 12.94 37.25
N LEU A 1043 -18.84 14.18 37.51
CA LEU A 1043 -18.35 15.35 36.78
C LEU A 1043 -17.22 16.05 37.53
N ARG A 1044 -16.14 16.36 36.80
CA ARG A 1044 -15.03 17.20 37.27
C ARG A 1044 -14.81 18.33 36.27
N VAL A 1045 -15.29 19.52 36.60
CA VAL A 1045 -15.31 20.65 35.65
C VAL A 1045 -14.32 21.73 36.07
N ALA A 1046 -13.45 22.12 35.13
CA ALA A 1046 -12.47 23.19 35.27
C ALA A 1046 -12.94 24.46 34.52
N PHE A 1047 -13.00 25.59 35.24
CA PHE A 1047 -13.32 26.91 34.69
C PHE A 1047 -12.07 27.78 34.60
N SER A 1048 -11.64 28.07 33.38
CA SER A 1048 -10.38 28.78 33.12
C SER A 1048 -10.48 30.32 33.24
N LYS A 1049 -11.68 30.90 33.29
CA LYS A 1049 -11.86 32.37 33.32
C LYS A 1049 -12.63 32.93 34.52
N ARG A 1050 -13.26 32.09 35.37
CA ARG A 1050 -14.01 32.56 36.54
C ARG A 1050 -13.84 31.64 37.76
N PRO A 1051 -13.21 32.12 38.86
CA PRO A 1051 -12.95 31.29 40.04
C PRO A 1051 -14.13 31.05 41.00
N GLU A 1052 -15.12 31.95 41.02
CA GLU A 1052 -16.17 31.99 42.05
C GLU A 1052 -17.52 31.48 41.54
N THR A 1053 -17.64 30.17 41.27
CA THR A 1053 -18.89 29.58 40.76
C THR A 1053 -19.30 28.29 41.48
N PRO A 1054 -20.62 28.03 41.69
CA PRO A 1054 -21.09 26.81 42.33
C PRO A 1054 -20.85 25.57 41.44
N GLY A 1055 -20.03 24.63 41.90
CA GLY A 1055 -19.96 23.28 41.33
C GLY A 1055 -18.83 23.01 40.31
N GLY A 1056 -17.74 23.78 40.33
CA GLY A 1056 -16.49 23.39 39.67
C GLY A 1056 -15.29 24.15 40.22
N GLU A 1057 -14.09 23.85 39.71
CA GLU A 1057 -12.83 24.38 40.23
C GLU A 1057 -12.18 25.34 39.23
N THR A 1058 -11.47 26.34 39.74
CA THR A 1058 -10.64 27.23 38.91
C THR A 1058 -9.43 26.47 38.40
N GLY A 1059 -9.15 26.62 37.11
CA GLY A 1059 -7.92 26.09 36.50
C GLY A 1059 -8.16 25.36 35.19
N HIS A 1060 -7.28 24.41 34.90
CA HIS A 1060 -7.32 23.57 33.71
C HIS A 1060 -7.53 22.09 34.06
N VAL A 1061 -7.89 21.30 33.06
CA VAL A 1061 -8.28 19.88 33.25
C VAL A 1061 -7.13 19.03 33.79
N ASP A 1062 -5.90 19.29 33.34
CA ASP A 1062 -4.69 18.64 33.82
C ASP A 1062 -4.42 18.89 35.31
N GLU A 1063 -4.74 20.09 35.82
CA GLU A 1063 -4.63 20.40 37.25
C GLU A 1063 -5.63 19.59 38.08
N LEU A 1064 -6.86 19.40 37.58
CA LEU A 1064 -7.87 18.55 38.22
C LEU A 1064 -7.41 17.09 38.25
N ILE A 1065 -6.96 16.57 37.11
CA ILE A 1065 -6.43 15.20 36.99
C ILE A 1065 -5.29 14.98 37.99
N TRP A 1066 -4.40 15.97 38.15
CA TRP A 1066 -3.31 15.90 39.12
C TRP A 1066 -3.81 15.86 40.57
N ARG A 1067 -4.84 16.63 40.92
CA ARG A 1067 -5.44 16.60 42.27
C ARG A 1067 -6.08 15.25 42.56
N ASP A 1068 -6.72 14.66 41.55
CA ASP A 1068 -7.48 13.39 41.65
C ASP A 1068 -6.66 12.15 41.32
N ARG A 1069 -5.34 12.27 41.22
CA ARG A 1069 -4.46 11.21 40.70
C ARG A 1069 -4.59 9.86 41.41
N GLU A 1070 -4.93 9.83 42.70
CA GLU A 1070 -5.15 8.58 43.44
C GLU A 1070 -6.41 7.84 42.96
N GLU A 1071 -7.52 8.56 42.72
CA GLU A 1071 -8.75 8.00 42.15
C GLU A 1071 -8.54 7.58 40.70
N LEU A 1072 -7.84 8.42 39.92
CA LEU A 1072 -7.47 8.09 38.54
C LEU A 1072 -6.66 6.79 38.48
N LYS A 1073 -5.69 6.65 39.39
CA LYS A 1073 -4.86 5.45 39.54
C LYS A 1073 -5.70 4.24 39.90
N GLU A 1074 -6.61 4.34 40.87
CA GLU A 1074 -7.50 3.23 41.26
C GLU A 1074 -8.31 2.73 40.06
N HIS A 1075 -8.98 3.64 39.34
CA HIS A 1075 -9.73 3.28 38.14
C HIS A 1075 -8.83 2.70 37.05
N PHE A 1076 -7.66 3.29 36.82
CA PHE A 1076 -6.71 2.79 35.83
C PHE A 1076 -6.23 1.36 36.16
N LEU A 1077 -5.91 1.07 37.42
CA LEU A 1077 -5.55 -0.28 37.87
C LEU A 1077 -6.72 -1.25 37.76
N ALA A 1078 -7.96 -0.79 37.95
CA ALA A 1078 -9.19 -1.56 37.75
C ALA A 1078 -9.56 -1.76 36.26
N GLY A 1079 -8.68 -1.41 35.33
CA GLY A 1079 -8.90 -1.65 33.89
C GLY A 1079 -9.48 -0.47 33.12
N ALA A 1080 -9.56 0.73 33.71
CA ALA A 1080 -10.21 1.87 33.07
C ALA A 1080 -9.63 2.22 31.70
N LYS A 1081 -10.53 2.57 30.78
CA LYS A 1081 -10.18 3.17 29.50
C LYS A 1081 -10.21 4.69 29.60
N ILE A 1082 -9.13 5.35 29.18
CA ILE A 1082 -9.01 6.81 29.13
C ILE A 1082 -9.32 7.27 27.71
N LEU A 1083 -10.27 8.21 27.57
CA LEU A 1083 -10.72 8.79 26.31
C LEU A 1083 -10.46 10.30 26.36
N VAL A 1084 -9.61 10.81 25.47
CA VAL A 1084 -9.22 12.23 25.43
C VAL A 1084 -9.76 12.87 24.16
N CYS A 1085 -10.48 13.99 24.25
CA CYS A 1085 -10.94 14.72 23.05
C CYS A 1085 -10.83 16.25 23.20
N GLY A 1086 -10.24 16.89 22.19
CA GLY A 1086 -10.06 18.35 22.17
C GLY A 1086 -8.87 18.80 21.33
N SER A 1087 -8.28 19.95 21.67
CA SER A 1087 -7.15 20.51 20.92
C SER A 1087 -5.88 19.69 21.13
N ALA A 1088 -5.27 19.21 20.04
CA ALA A 1088 -4.02 18.43 20.08
C ALA A 1088 -2.86 19.21 20.72
N GLY A 1089 -2.66 20.46 20.28
CA GLY A 1089 -1.57 21.32 20.76
C GLY A 1089 -1.75 21.85 22.20
N ARG A 1090 -2.93 21.68 22.80
CA ARG A 1090 -3.22 22.13 24.17
C ARG A 1090 -3.61 20.96 25.08
N LEU A 1091 -4.84 20.45 24.95
CA LEU A 1091 -5.38 19.41 25.83
C LEU A 1091 -4.64 18.09 25.69
N GLY A 1092 -4.36 17.65 24.46
CA GLY A 1092 -3.65 16.38 24.22
C GLY A 1092 -2.28 16.38 24.89
N LYS A 1093 -1.49 17.44 24.64
CA LYS A 1093 -0.17 17.63 25.24
C LYS A 1093 -0.21 17.69 26.79
N SER A 1094 -1.08 18.52 27.37
CA SER A 1094 -1.16 18.65 28.84
C SER A 1094 -1.64 17.37 29.51
N THR A 1095 -2.53 16.62 28.85
CA THR A 1095 -3.02 15.32 29.33
C THR A 1095 -1.91 14.27 29.34
N ASP A 1096 -1.11 14.19 28.27
CA ASP A 1096 0.06 13.30 28.23
C ASP A 1096 1.05 13.64 29.36
N GLU A 1097 1.34 14.93 29.54
CA GLU A 1097 2.28 15.39 30.55
C GLU A 1097 1.82 15.05 31.98
N VAL A 1098 0.53 15.25 32.30
CA VAL A 1098 0.02 14.89 33.64
C VAL A 1098 -0.03 13.38 33.85
N ILE A 1099 -0.38 12.58 32.84
CA ILE A 1099 -0.37 11.11 32.94
C ILE A 1099 1.06 10.59 33.17
N LEU A 1100 2.04 11.12 32.43
CA LEU A 1100 3.46 10.78 32.64
C LEU A 1100 3.93 11.16 34.05
N LYS A 1101 3.47 12.32 34.55
CA LYS A 1101 3.79 12.78 35.90
C LYS A 1101 3.25 11.82 36.97
N ILE A 1102 2.00 11.37 36.83
CA ILE A 1102 1.37 10.40 37.74
C ILE A 1102 2.10 9.06 37.69
N TYR A 1103 2.43 8.56 36.50
CA TYR A 1103 3.15 7.30 36.34
C TYR A 1103 4.54 7.31 37.01
N ARG A 1104 5.26 8.43 36.88
CA ARG A 1104 6.59 8.60 37.48
C ARG A 1104 6.54 8.74 39.01
N GLU A 1105 5.48 9.31 39.57
CA GLU A 1105 5.26 9.35 41.03
C GLU A 1105 5.08 7.92 41.59
N GLU A 1106 4.38 7.06 40.86
CA GLU A 1106 4.09 5.69 41.29
C GLU A 1106 5.30 4.75 41.18
N LYS A 1107 6.01 4.78 40.05
CA LYS A 1107 7.02 3.75 39.73
C LYS A 1107 8.42 4.02 40.28
N LYS A 1108 8.62 5.09 41.07
CA LYS A 1108 9.88 5.53 41.73
C LYS A 1108 11.16 4.96 41.09
N GLU A 1109 11.94 5.80 40.40
CA GLU A 1109 13.15 5.45 39.62
C GLU A 1109 12.92 5.07 38.14
N VAL A 1110 11.91 5.64 37.48
CA VAL A 1110 11.72 5.51 36.01
C VAL A 1110 12.22 6.75 35.27
N SER A 1111 12.99 6.54 34.20
CA SER A 1111 13.48 7.61 33.32
C SER A 1111 12.36 8.23 32.48
N GLU A 1112 12.57 9.45 31.97
CA GLU A 1112 11.57 10.10 31.12
C GLU A 1112 11.31 9.32 29.82
N ALA A 1113 12.35 8.69 29.26
CA ALA A 1113 12.24 7.88 28.05
C ALA A 1113 11.35 6.65 28.27
N GLU A 1114 11.56 5.91 29.36
CA GLU A 1114 10.75 4.74 29.71
C GLU A 1114 9.29 5.10 30.01
N ALA A 1115 9.05 6.25 30.65
CA ALA A 1115 7.69 6.74 30.90
C ALA A 1115 6.98 7.08 29.57
N ARG A 1116 7.67 7.72 28.63
CA ARG A 1116 7.12 8.03 27.29
C ARG A 1116 6.85 6.76 26.48
N GLU A 1117 7.72 5.77 26.56
CA GLU A 1117 7.53 4.46 25.93
C GLU A 1117 6.32 3.73 26.52
N TRP A 1118 6.15 3.75 27.85
CA TRP A 1118 4.97 3.22 28.52
C TRP A 1118 3.69 3.91 28.06
N LEU A 1119 3.67 5.25 28.00
CA LEU A 1119 2.51 5.98 27.50
C LEU A 1119 2.23 5.66 26.03
N GLY A 1120 3.28 5.49 25.21
CA GLY A 1120 3.17 5.02 23.83
C GLY A 1120 2.41 3.69 23.72
N ARG A 1121 2.81 2.68 24.50
CA ARG A 1121 2.08 1.40 24.57
C ARG A 1121 0.64 1.57 25.07
N MET A 1122 0.42 2.40 26.08
CA MET A 1122 -0.93 2.64 26.59
C MET A 1122 -1.83 3.30 25.54
N LYS A 1123 -1.27 4.12 24.63
CA LYS A 1123 -1.99 4.76 23.54
C LYS A 1123 -2.47 3.80 22.45
N GLU A 1124 -1.95 2.57 22.42
CA GLU A 1124 -2.41 1.53 21.50
C GLU A 1124 -3.80 0.97 21.89
N GLY A 1125 -4.32 1.26 23.10
CA GLY A 1125 -5.70 0.87 23.43
C GLY A 1125 -6.29 1.31 24.78
N ARG A 1126 -5.47 1.63 25.79
CA ARG A 1126 -5.93 2.05 27.12
C ARG A 1126 -6.10 3.57 27.26
N VAL A 1127 -5.33 4.36 26.52
CA VAL A 1127 -5.38 5.82 26.49
C VAL A 1127 -5.61 6.29 25.06
N VAL A 1128 -6.86 6.44 24.65
CA VAL A 1128 -7.22 6.73 23.25
C VAL A 1128 -7.58 8.20 23.11
N SER A 1129 -7.07 8.85 22.07
CA SER A 1129 -7.26 10.28 21.84
C SER A 1129 -7.95 10.55 20.50
N ASP A 1130 -8.96 11.41 20.52
CA ASP A 1130 -9.62 12.04 19.37
C ASP A 1130 -9.32 13.55 19.41
N ILE A 1131 -8.16 13.95 18.90
CA ILE A 1131 -7.62 15.32 19.04
C ILE A 1131 -7.50 16.02 17.68
N PHE A 1132 -7.85 17.32 17.66
CA PHE A 1132 -7.93 18.14 16.45
C PHE A 1132 -6.92 19.30 16.47
N GLY A 1133 -6.44 19.68 15.27
CA GLY A 1133 -5.47 20.74 15.01
C GLY A 1133 -6.09 22.06 14.59
#